data_AF-C6IFW6-F1
#
_entry.id   AF-C6IFW6-F1
#
_cell.length_a   1.000
_cell.length_b   1.000
_cell.length_c   1.000
_cell.angle_alpha   90.00
_cell.angle_beta   90.00
_cell.angle_gamma   90.00
#
_symmetry.space_group_name_H-M   'P 1'
#
loop_
_entity.id
_entity.type
_entity.pdbx_description
1 polymer ?
#
loop_
_entity_poly.entity_id
_entity_poly.type
_entity_poly.pdbx_seq_one_letter_code
_entity_poly.pdbx_strand_id
1 'polypeptide(L)'
;MNIQLRTILLGLLSIGFAQGYAQTFALQVKDDRITYLNDEQGNRILDFSYCGYKGSEQDIPSVRNAVFVPWTAGDNTSRIQRAIDYVASLVPDASGFRGAVLLDQGEFSLSGSLRINASGIVLRGVDKEKTILLKKGVDRGALIYMEGTDDMKVQDTLQVLSKYVPVNARTLEVASGTSLRKGDRILVDRPSGKEWIASLGCDIFGGGISALGWKEGDMDLTWDRTVTEVNGNQITLDAPLTVALDAKYGTSSVITYQWNGRIRECGVENMTLISDYDKRYPKDEDHCWTGISIEDAENCWVRRVNFKHFAGSAILVQRTGSQITVEDCISREPVSEIGGMRRCTFYTLGQLTLFQRCYSEQGIHDFAAGYCAAGPNAFVQCDSYESFGFSGSIDAWACGLLFDVVNIDGHNLSFKNLGQDKNGAGWNTANSLFWQCTAAEIECYAPAKDAMNRAYGCWAQFSGDGEWAQSNNHVQPRSIFYAQLEDRLQKKCAERARILPRNTSATSSPTVEVAMELAKEAYNPRLTLEHWIEQGAFAPSIAMSGVKSIDDMKEKKITPNKTSAQPEVTIANGRIQMDGTLLVGGSHTTPWWNGKLKTSFLKKASPAITRFVPGREGLGLTDRIDSVIGYMKQKNILVFDQNYGLWYDRRRDDHERVRRRDGDVWGPFYEQPFGRSGQGTAWEGLSKYDLNRPNAWYWSRLKEFAEKGSKDGLLLFHENYFQHNILEAGAHWVDCPWRSTNNINQTGFPEPAPFAGDKRIFVADMFYDITHPVRRELHKQYIRQCLNNFADNPNVIQLTSAEFTGPLHFVQFWLDVIAEWETETGKKAKVALSTTKDVQDAILADPKRAAVVDIIDIRYWHYKTDGVFAPEGGKNMAPRQHMRKMKVGKVTFTEAYKAVHEYRQKFPEKAVTFYAQNYPAMGWAVFMAGGSCPVIPCTDKAFLKDAAAMEVEETDTDNYKKMVKSDIGSIIYSKSGTEIPVQLSSGKYILKYIHPGSGKMIVIDKSLKINGVYKLKVPDKKEGIYWFHKL
;
A
#
# COMPACT_ATOMS: atom_id res chain seq x y z
N MET A 1 -82.88 -15.30 -42.89
CA MET A 1 -83.86 -14.94 -41.84
C MET A 1 -83.33 -15.48 -40.52
N ASN A 2 -83.40 -14.65 -39.48
CA ASN A 2 -82.79 -14.83 -38.16
C ASN A 2 -83.50 -15.90 -37.30
N ILE A 3 -82.85 -16.38 -36.20
CA ILE A 3 -83.42 -17.04 -34.98
C ILE A 3 -83.66 -18.59 -35.14
N GLN A 4 -83.25 -19.54 -34.27
CA GLN A 4 -82.91 -19.60 -32.84
C GLN A 4 -82.21 -20.92 -32.38
N LEU A 5 -81.42 -20.80 -31.29
CA LEU A 5 -81.18 -21.71 -30.14
C LEU A 5 -80.70 -23.18 -30.29
N ARG A 6 -79.50 -23.46 -29.74
CA ARG A 6 -79.29 -24.44 -28.64
C ARG A 6 -77.98 -24.19 -27.91
N THR A 7 -78.10 -23.96 -26.61
CA THR A 7 -77.07 -23.68 -25.60
C THR A 7 -77.03 -24.85 -24.60
N ILE A 8 -75.93 -24.97 -23.86
CA ILE A 8 -75.71 -25.73 -22.60
C ILE A 8 -75.10 -27.14 -22.76
N LEU A 9 -73.77 -27.22 -22.75
CA LEU A 9 -72.97 -28.08 -21.86
C LEU A 9 -71.48 -27.73 -22.01
N LEU A 10 -70.69 -27.95 -20.94
CA LEU A 10 -69.26 -27.64 -20.76
C LEU A 10 -68.93 -26.22 -20.26
N GLY A 11 -69.37 -25.95 -19.03
CA GLY A 11 -68.66 -25.04 -18.12
C GLY A 11 -68.46 -25.75 -16.79
N LEU A 12 -67.28 -26.34 -16.56
CA LEU A 12 -66.70 -26.73 -15.26
C LEU A 12 -65.49 -27.65 -15.51
N LEU A 13 -64.27 -27.10 -15.47
CA LEU A 13 -63.00 -27.72 -15.03
C LEU A 13 -61.79 -27.05 -15.71
N SER A 14 -61.47 -25.85 -15.27
CA SER A 14 -60.11 -25.31 -15.32
C SER A 14 -60.02 -24.11 -14.37
N ILE A 15 -60.15 -24.37 -13.08
CA ILE A 15 -59.64 -23.47 -12.04
C ILE A 15 -58.12 -23.69 -12.04
N GLY A 16 -57.42 -22.87 -12.83
CA GLY A 16 -55.99 -22.69 -12.62
C GLY A 16 -55.79 -22.09 -11.24
N PHE A 17 -55.14 -22.83 -10.35
CA PHE A 17 -54.61 -22.28 -9.11
C PHE A 17 -53.52 -21.26 -9.48
N ALA A 18 -53.90 -20.01 -9.71
CA ALA A 18 -52.98 -18.90 -9.54
C ALA A 18 -52.76 -18.76 -8.03
N GLN A 19 -51.77 -19.47 -7.48
CA GLN A 19 -51.18 -19.09 -6.20
C GLN A 19 -50.54 -17.72 -6.41
N GLY A 20 -51.30 -16.66 -6.16
CA GLY A 20 -50.73 -15.35 -5.88
C GLY A 20 -49.92 -15.48 -4.61
N TYR A 21 -48.61 -15.69 -4.74
CA TYR A 21 -47.70 -15.48 -3.63
C TYR A 21 -47.73 -13.99 -3.32
N ALA A 22 -48.48 -13.60 -2.27
CA ALA A 22 -48.33 -12.29 -1.69
C ALA A 22 -46.89 -12.21 -1.14
N GLN A 23 -46.04 -11.41 -1.79
CA GLN A 23 -44.68 -11.19 -1.32
C GLN A 23 -44.75 -10.46 0.04
N THR A 24 -44.38 -11.16 1.12
CA THR A 24 -44.18 -10.54 2.43
C THR A 24 -42.81 -9.90 2.47
N PHE A 25 -42.76 -8.57 2.37
CA PHE A 25 -41.52 -7.79 2.48
C PHE A 25 -40.90 -7.93 3.88
N ALA A 26 -39.56 -7.91 3.96
CA ALA A 26 -38.83 -7.95 5.22
C ALA A 26 -39.10 -6.74 6.15
N LEU A 27 -39.80 -5.72 5.65
CA LEU A 27 -40.16 -4.50 6.36
C LEU A 27 -41.55 -4.00 5.96
N GLN A 28 -42.31 -3.51 6.94
CA GLN A 28 -43.60 -2.86 6.73
C GLN A 28 -43.56 -1.45 7.32
N VAL A 29 -43.91 -0.46 6.49
CA VAL A 29 -44.11 0.92 6.91
C VAL A 29 -45.60 1.15 7.15
N LYS A 30 -45.98 1.54 8.37
CA LYS A 30 -47.34 1.95 8.69
C LYS A 30 -47.33 3.04 9.76
N ASP A 31 -48.09 4.11 9.56
CA ASP A 31 -48.24 5.21 10.53
C ASP A 31 -46.88 5.79 11.00
N ASP A 32 -45.96 6.03 10.06
CA ASP A 32 -44.57 6.48 10.29
C ASP A 32 -43.72 5.56 11.19
N ARG A 33 -44.17 4.33 11.43
CA ARG A 33 -43.43 3.30 12.15
C ARG A 33 -43.01 2.17 11.23
N ILE A 34 -41.82 1.66 11.49
CA ILE A 34 -41.22 0.55 10.77
C ILE A 34 -41.38 -0.73 11.60
N THR A 35 -42.02 -1.75 11.04
CA THR A 35 -42.03 -3.10 11.59
C THR A 35 -41.12 -3.99 10.77
N TYR A 36 -40.28 -4.77 11.44
CA TYR A 36 -39.30 -5.65 10.82
C TYR A 36 -39.74 -7.10 10.97
N LEU A 37 -39.70 -7.85 9.87
CA LEU A 37 -40.03 -9.27 9.88
C LEU A 37 -38.75 -10.11 9.87
N ASN A 38 -38.78 -11.21 10.63
CA ASN A 38 -37.75 -12.23 10.55
C ASN A 38 -38.12 -13.23 9.45
N ASP A 39 -37.12 -13.73 8.72
CA ASP A 39 -37.32 -14.88 7.84
C ASP A 39 -37.41 -16.20 8.63
N GLU A 40 -37.58 -17.32 7.92
CA GLU A 40 -37.72 -18.66 8.51
C GLU A 40 -36.51 -19.10 9.36
N GLN A 41 -35.32 -18.54 9.11
CA GLN A 41 -34.09 -18.84 9.84
C GLN A 41 -33.78 -17.77 10.91
N GLY A 42 -34.67 -16.80 11.09
CA GLY A 42 -34.52 -15.71 12.06
C GLY A 42 -33.70 -14.53 11.57
N ASN A 43 -33.31 -14.48 10.29
CA ASN A 43 -32.60 -13.33 9.74
C ASN A 43 -33.52 -12.12 9.67
N ARG A 44 -32.97 -10.94 9.94
CA ARG A 44 -33.70 -9.67 9.94
C ARG A 44 -32.89 -8.59 9.24
N ILE A 45 -33.56 -7.56 8.71
CA ILE A 45 -32.88 -6.33 8.29
C ILE A 45 -32.02 -5.79 9.44
N LEU A 46 -30.81 -5.36 9.08
CA LEU A 46 -29.83 -4.83 10.01
C LEU A 46 -30.34 -3.55 10.68
N ASP A 47 -30.03 -3.42 11.97
CA ASP A 47 -30.08 -2.16 12.69
C ASP A 47 -28.78 -1.39 12.43
N PHE A 48 -28.85 -0.41 11.53
CA PHE A 48 -27.71 0.42 11.14
C PHE A 48 -27.44 1.55 12.14
N SER A 49 -28.33 1.80 13.11
CA SER A 49 -28.23 2.93 14.05
C SER A 49 -27.05 2.88 15.02
N TYR A 50 -26.26 1.79 15.00
CA TYR A 50 -25.00 1.63 15.72
C TYR A 50 -23.79 2.19 14.96
N CYS A 51 -23.95 2.75 13.76
CA CYS A 51 -22.85 3.39 13.04
C CYS A 51 -22.55 4.77 13.61
N GLY A 52 -21.28 5.17 13.61
CA GLY A 52 -20.81 6.50 14.00
C GLY A 52 -20.17 6.54 15.39
N TYR A 53 -19.70 7.72 15.77
CA TYR A 53 -19.10 8.05 17.05
C TYR A 53 -19.93 7.50 18.21
N LYS A 54 -19.30 6.65 19.05
CA LYS A 54 -19.94 5.95 20.18
C LYS A 54 -21.25 5.25 19.80
N GLY A 55 -21.26 4.63 18.63
CA GLY A 55 -22.41 3.97 18.05
C GLY A 55 -23.63 4.88 17.96
N SER A 56 -23.45 6.17 17.71
CA SER A 56 -24.49 7.20 17.69
C SER A 56 -25.30 7.35 18.98
N GLU A 57 -24.85 6.84 20.12
CA GLU A 57 -25.55 7.03 21.41
C GLU A 57 -25.47 8.48 21.92
N GLN A 58 -24.46 9.21 21.47
CA GLN A 58 -24.15 10.56 21.92
C GLN A 58 -23.75 11.44 20.72
N ASP A 59 -23.94 12.75 20.86
CA ASP A 59 -23.45 13.72 19.88
C ASP A 59 -21.93 13.87 19.93
N ILE A 60 -21.33 14.34 18.84
CA ILE A 60 -19.91 14.67 18.80
C ILE A 60 -19.63 15.82 19.78
N PRO A 61 -18.70 15.66 20.74
CA PRO A 61 -18.52 16.61 21.83
C PRO A 61 -17.89 17.93 21.39
N SER A 62 -18.08 18.96 22.21
CA SER A 62 -17.39 20.25 22.08
C SER A 62 -16.16 20.29 23.00
N VAL A 63 -15.00 19.89 22.46
CA VAL A 63 -13.74 19.83 23.22
C VAL A 63 -13.15 21.23 23.40
N ARG A 64 -12.68 21.56 24.62
CA ARG A 64 -12.05 22.85 24.95
C ARG A 64 -10.72 23.05 24.20
N ASN A 65 -10.41 24.28 23.83
CA ASN A 65 -9.12 24.64 23.23
C ASN A 65 -8.00 24.56 24.30
N ALA A 66 -6.91 23.87 23.99
CA ALA A 66 -5.77 23.70 24.89
C ALA A 66 -4.54 24.51 24.46
N VAL A 67 -4.34 24.65 23.15
CA VAL A 67 -3.25 25.43 22.55
C VAL A 67 -3.73 26.10 21.27
N PHE A 68 -3.20 27.29 21.00
CA PHE A 68 -3.45 28.04 19.79
C PHE A 68 -2.18 28.09 18.92
N VAL A 69 -2.35 27.97 17.61
CA VAL A 69 -1.26 28.08 16.62
C VAL A 69 -1.54 29.26 15.70
N PRO A 70 -0.88 30.41 15.93
CA PRO A 70 -0.93 31.54 15.01
C PRO A 70 -0.41 31.15 13.63
N TRP A 71 -1.03 31.69 12.59
CA TRP A 71 -0.50 31.53 11.23
C TRP A 71 0.82 32.28 11.07
N THR A 72 1.77 31.64 10.40
CA THR A 72 3.05 32.25 10.03
C THR A 72 3.44 31.87 8.61
N ALA A 73 4.14 32.76 7.91
CA ALA A 73 4.67 32.45 6.57
C ALA A 73 5.74 31.35 6.63
N GLY A 74 5.81 30.52 5.58
CA GLY A 74 6.75 29.39 5.50
C GLY A 74 6.13 28.05 5.89
N ASP A 75 6.98 27.05 6.09
CA ASP A 75 6.55 25.70 6.46
C ASP A 75 6.11 25.63 7.92
N ASN A 76 4.87 25.21 8.15
CA ASN A 76 4.25 25.09 9.47
C ASN A 76 4.16 23.64 9.95
N THR A 77 4.65 22.64 9.19
CA THR A 77 4.55 21.22 9.57
C THR A 77 5.05 20.95 10.99
N SER A 78 6.27 21.39 11.32
CA SER A 78 6.84 21.17 12.66
C SER A 78 6.11 21.96 13.74
N ARG A 79 5.64 23.18 13.44
CA ARG A 79 4.91 24.03 14.40
C ARG A 79 3.60 23.38 14.83
N ILE A 80 2.81 22.90 13.87
CA ILE A 80 1.54 22.24 14.14
C ILE A 80 1.76 20.88 14.80
N GLN A 81 2.73 20.08 14.33
CA GLN A 81 3.04 18.79 14.96
C GLN A 81 3.45 18.97 16.43
N ARG A 82 4.27 19.98 16.76
CA ARG A 82 4.61 20.29 18.16
C ARG A 82 3.38 20.64 19.00
N ALA A 83 2.38 21.32 18.43
CA ALA A 83 1.14 21.63 19.15
C ALA A 83 0.32 20.37 19.42
N ILE A 84 0.26 19.45 18.45
CA ILE A 84 -0.35 18.12 18.63
C ILE A 84 0.40 17.34 19.73
N ASP A 85 1.73 17.28 19.66
CA ASP A 85 2.57 16.58 20.64
C ASP A 85 2.44 17.19 22.04
N TYR A 86 2.30 18.52 22.14
CA TYR A 86 2.04 19.20 23.40
C TYR A 86 0.71 18.74 23.99
N VAL A 87 -0.38 18.75 23.21
CA VAL A 87 -1.69 18.29 23.68
C VAL A 87 -1.63 16.80 24.05
N ALA A 88 -0.91 15.97 23.28
CA ALA A 88 -0.67 14.57 23.60
C ALA A 88 -0.01 14.36 24.97
N SER A 89 0.78 15.33 25.45
CA SER A 89 1.42 15.28 26.77
C SER A 89 0.52 15.67 27.94
N LEU A 90 -0.65 16.30 27.69
CA LEU A 90 -1.58 16.72 28.74
C LEU A 90 -2.36 15.55 29.30
N VAL A 91 -2.65 15.54 30.61
CA VAL A 91 -3.50 14.51 31.22
C VAL A 91 -4.92 14.60 30.63
N PRO A 92 -5.51 13.49 30.14
CA PRO A 92 -6.89 13.50 29.67
C PRO A 92 -7.85 13.80 30.81
N ASP A 93 -8.95 14.49 30.52
CA ASP A 93 -10.04 14.71 31.46
C ASP A 93 -10.87 13.44 31.70
N ALA A 94 -11.89 13.54 32.55
CA ALA A 94 -12.77 12.41 32.90
C ALA A 94 -13.53 11.83 31.68
N SER A 95 -13.66 12.59 30.59
CA SER A 95 -14.27 12.14 29.34
C SER A 95 -13.25 11.61 28.32
N GLY A 96 -11.96 11.60 28.68
CA GLY A 96 -10.87 11.12 27.84
C GLY A 96 -10.20 12.18 26.98
N PHE A 97 -10.60 13.46 27.06
CA PHE A 97 -10.07 14.53 26.21
C PHE A 97 -8.86 15.24 26.82
N ARG A 98 -7.84 15.47 26.02
CA ARG A 98 -6.67 16.29 26.37
C ARG A 98 -6.88 17.74 25.97
N GLY A 99 -7.56 17.96 24.85
CA GLY A 99 -7.98 19.27 24.36
C GLY A 99 -7.86 19.43 22.85
N ALA A 100 -8.24 20.60 22.35
CA ALA A 100 -8.12 20.96 20.94
C ALA A 100 -6.88 21.83 20.67
N VAL A 101 -6.19 21.53 19.57
CA VAL A 101 -5.22 22.40 18.91
C VAL A 101 -6.03 23.31 17.98
N LEU A 102 -6.13 24.60 18.33
CA LEU A 102 -6.84 25.61 17.55
C LEU A 102 -5.87 26.29 16.58
N LEU A 103 -6.14 26.20 15.29
CA LEU A 103 -5.37 26.85 14.23
C LEU A 103 -6.02 28.17 13.84
N ASP A 104 -5.22 29.21 13.71
CA ASP A 104 -5.65 30.55 13.26
C ASP A 104 -6.21 30.56 11.84
N GLN A 105 -6.74 31.69 11.41
CA GLN A 105 -6.99 31.97 10.00
C GLN A 105 -5.65 32.14 9.26
N GLY A 106 -5.56 31.59 8.05
CA GLY A 106 -4.38 31.65 7.19
C GLY A 106 -4.15 30.34 6.43
N GLU A 107 -3.26 30.41 5.44
CA GLU A 107 -2.83 29.27 4.63
C GLU A 107 -1.52 28.69 5.19
N PHE A 108 -1.63 27.62 5.98
CA PHE A 108 -0.49 26.91 6.54
C PHE A 108 0.12 25.99 5.48
N SER A 109 1.23 26.40 4.89
CA SER A 109 2.02 25.55 3.99
C SER A 109 2.67 24.42 4.80
N LEU A 110 2.53 23.17 4.33
CA LEU A 110 3.06 21.97 4.98
C LEU A 110 3.95 21.19 4.01
N SER A 111 5.22 20.97 4.38
CA SER A 111 6.11 20.09 3.60
C SER A 111 5.85 18.60 3.90
N GLY A 112 5.45 18.27 5.12
CA GLY A 112 5.16 16.91 5.58
C GLY A 112 3.74 16.76 6.16
N SER A 113 3.35 15.50 6.38
CA SER A 113 2.05 15.13 6.98
C SER A 113 2.00 15.40 8.49
N LEU A 114 0.79 15.58 9.02
CA LEU A 114 0.53 15.70 10.46
C LEU A 114 0.05 14.36 11.02
N ARG A 115 0.46 14.03 12.25
CA ARG A 115 0.08 12.78 12.93
C ARG A 115 -0.56 13.04 14.28
N ILE A 116 -1.77 12.53 14.47
CA ILE A 116 -2.47 12.42 15.75
C ILE A 116 -2.36 10.96 16.18
N ASN A 117 -1.46 10.67 17.13
CA ASN A 117 -1.11 9.31 17.56
C ASN A 117 -1.42 9.03 19.04
N ALA A 118 -2.15 9.91 19.69
CA ALA A 118 -2.59 9.76 21.07
C ALA A 118 -4.07 10.12 21.19
N SER A 119 -4.75 9.44 22.12
CA SER A 119 -6.18 9.62 22.37
C SER A 119 -6.50 11.02 22.93
N GLY A 120 -7.71 11.51 22.63
CA GLY A 120 -8.27 12.71 23.24
C GLY A 120 -7.86 14.04 22.59
N ILE A 121 -7.40 14.02 21.33
CA ILE A 121 -6.85 15.19 20.64
C ILE A 121 -7.76 15.63 19.50
N VAL A 122 -8.08 16.91 19.47
CA VAL A 122 -8.83 17.53 18.36
C VAL A 122 -7.95 18.54 17.62
N LEU A 123 -7.90 18.47 16.29
CA LEU A 123 -7.30 19.51 15.45
C LEU A 123 -8.43 20.36 14.84
N ARG A 124 -8.46 21.66 15.13
CA ARG A 124 -9.58 22.54 14.82
C ARG A 124 -9.11 23.83 14.16
N GLY A 125 -9.79 24.26 13.10
CA GLY A 125 -9.65 25.60 12.56
C GLY A 125 -10.63 26.59 13.18
N VAL A 126 -10.26 27.87 13.23
CA VAL A 126 -11.19 28.94 13.65
C VAL A 126 -12.30 29.15 12.63
N ASP A 127 -12.08 28.80 11.36
CA ASP A 127 -13.03 29.00 10.27
C ASP A 127 -12.78 27.99 9.14
N LYS A 128 -13.85 27.36 8.64
CA LYS A 128 -13.75 26.34 7.59
C LYS A 128 -13.19 26.84 6.26
N GLU A 129 -13.39 28.11 5.91
CA GLU A 129 -12.92 28.69 4.65
C GLU A 129 -11.61 29.47 4.81
N LYS A 130 -11.31 29.97 6.03
CA LYS A 130 -10.13 30.81 6.27
C LYS A 130 -8.96 30.09 6.93
N THR A 131 -9.18 28.96 7.61
CA THR A 131 -8.08 28.09 8.07
C THR A 131 -7.79 27.05 7.00
N ILE A 132 -6.67 27.18 6.30
CA ILE A 132 -6.30 26.31 5.17
C ILE A 132 -5.00 25.57 5.49
N LEU A 133 -5.02 24.24 5.35
CA LEU A 133 -3.81 23.42 5.35
C LEU A 133 -3.44 23.07 3.91
N LEU A 134 -2.33 23.63 3.41
CA LEU A 134 -1.84 23.41 2.05
C LEU A 134 -0.67 22.42 2.07
N LYS A 135 -0.91 21.17 1.68
CA LYS A 135 0.13 20.14 1.58
C LYS A 135 0.91 20.31 0.28
N LYS A 136 2.22 20.51 0.41
CA LYS A 136 3.17 20.61 -0.72
C LYS A 136 4.05 19.37 -0.84
N GLY A 137 4.76 19.30 -1.95
CA GLY A 137 5.70 18.23 -2.26
C GLY A 137 5.03 17.02 -2.90
N VAL A 138 5.85 16.03 -3.23
CA VAL A 138 5.48 14.94 -4.14
C VAL A 138 5.02 13.67 -3.42
N ASP A 139 4.95 13.71 -2.09
CA ASP A 139 4.50 12.57 -1.29
C ASP A 139 3.01 12.29 -1.53
N ARG A 140 2.70 11.04 -1.85
CA ARG A 140 1.35 10.55 -2.16
C ARG A 140 0.58 10.04 -0.94
N GLY A 141 1.12 10.20 0.27
CA GLY A 141 0.46 9.81 1.52
C GLY A 141 -0.76 10.68 1.86
N ALA A 142 -1.21 10.60 3.12
CA ALA A 142 -2.26 11.44 3.66
C ALA A 142 -1.72 12.78 4.19
N LEU A 143 -2.51 13.85 4.14
CA LEU A 143 -2.18 15.13 4.79
C LEU A 143 -2.21 14.96 6.32
N ILE A 144 -3.25 14.30 6.85
CA ILE A 144 -3.41 14.00 8.27
C ILE A 144 -3.57 12.50 8.48
N TYR A 145 -2.77 11.93 9.37
CA TYR A 145 -2.98 10.59 9.92
C TYR A 145 -3.54 10.69 11.34
N MET A 146 -4.72 10.14 11.55
CA MET A 146 -5.23 9.79 12.87
C MET A 146 -4.94 8.30 13.06
N GLU A 147 -3.75 8.00 13.57
CA GLU A 147 -3.18 6.66 13.52
C GLU A 147 -2.66 6.25 14.89
N GLY A 148 -3.23 5.17 15.44
CA GLY A 148 -2.73 4.53 16.65
C GLY A 148 -1.52 3.62 16.40
N THR A 149 -1.37 2.59 17.22
CA THR A 149 -0.38 1.54 17.02
C THR A 149 -1.07 0.19 16.99
N ASP A 150 -0.84 -0.59 15.93
CA ASP A 150 -1.24 -2.00 15.85
C ASP A 150 -0.36 -2.87 16.76
N ASP A 151 -0.62 -2.79 18.07
CA ASP A 151 -0.03 -3.64 19.10
C ASP A 151 -1.03 -4.65 19.69
N MET A 152 -2.08 -4.98 18.92
CA MET A 152 -3.13 -5.90 19.32
C MET A 152 -2.55 -7.28 19.68
N LYS A 153 -2.93 -7.79 20.85
CA LYS A 153 -2.55 -9.11 21.34
C LYS A 153 -3.79 -9.95 21.57
N VAL A 154 -3.86 -11.08 20.87
CA VAL A 154 -4.84 -12.14 21.14
C VAL A 154 -4.58 -12.73 22.52
N GLN A 155 -5.63 -12.86 23.32
CA GLN A 155 -5.60 -13.44 24.65
C GLN A 155 -6.13 -14.88 24.65
N ASP A 156 -7.31 -15.10 24.08
CA ASP A 156 -7.95 -16.41 23.97
C ASP A 156 -8.79 -16.51 22.70
N THR A 157 -9.20 -17.73 22.33
CA THR A 157 -10.08 -18.01 21.20
C THR A 157 -11.12 -19.05 21.59
N LEU A 158 -12.39 -18.63 21.60
CA LEU A 158 -13.55 -19.43 21.98
C LEU A 158 -14.35 -19.81 20.73
N GLN A 159 -14.85 -21.04 20.66
CA GLN A 159 -15.73 -21.45 19.56
C GLN A 159 -17.15 -20.95 19.79
N VAL A 160 -17.82 -20.54 18.71
CA VAL A 160 -19.28 -20.33 18.68
C VAL A 160 -19.96 -21.70 18.58
N LEU A 161 -20.88 -21.99 19.51
CA LEU A 161 -21.54 -23.29 19.62
C LEU A 161 -22.82 -23.41 18.77
N SER A 162 -23.50 -22.28 18.53
CA SER A 162 -24.72 -22.27 17.73
C SER A 162 -24.43 -22.74 16.31
N LYS A 163 -25.24 -23.68 15.79
CA LYS A 163 -25.12 -24.16 14.41
C LYS A 163 -25.41 -23.05 13.39
N TYR A 164 -26.34 -22.17 13.73
CA TYR A 164 -26.72 -21.02 12.92
C TYR A 164 -26.96 -19.82 13.84
N VAL A 165 -26.34 -18.68 13.51
CA VAL A 165 -26.59 -17.38 14.13
C VAL A 165 -27.14 -16.46 13.05
N PRO A 166 -28.35 -15.90 13.21
CA PRO A 166 -28.99 -15.13 12.14
C PRO A 166 -28.32 -13.77 11.88
N VAL A 167 -28.54 -13.24 10.69
CA VAL A 167 -28.23 -11.84 10.36
C VAL A 167 -28.92 -10.92 11.37
N ASN A 168 -28.24 -9.84 11.77
CA ASN A 168 -28.69 -8.89 12.80
C ASN A 168 -28.69 -9.45 14.23
N ALA A 169 -28.20 -10.67 14.47
CA ALA A 169 -28.04 -11.19 15.82
C ALA A 169 -27.05 -10.34 16.63
N ARG A 170 -27.36 -10.20 17.92
CA ARG A 170 -26.47 -9.63 18.95
C ARG A 170 -26.14 -10.61 20.06
N THR A 171 -26.63 -11.84 19.99
CA THR A 171 -26.40 -12.86 21.02
C THR A 171 -25.64 -14.03 20.42
N LEU A 172 -24.60 -14.49 21.09
CA LEU A 172 -23.79 -15.64 20.70
C LEU A 172 -23.71 -16.64 21.84
N GLU A 173 -23.79 -17.93 21.53
CA GLU A 173 -23.47 -19.00 22.47
C GLU A 173 -22.03 -19.47 22.23
N VAL A 174 -21.18 -19.45 23.26
CA VAL A 174 -19.75 -19.76 23.17
C VAL A 174 -19.32 -20.86 24.13
N ALA A 175 -18.26 -21.59 23.78
CA ALA A 175 -17.79 -22.77 24.50
C ALA A 175 -17.48 -22.57 26.00
N SER A 176 -17.11 -21.36 26.42
CA SER A 176 -16.76 -21.03 27.80
C SER A 176 -17.08 -19.55 28.13
N GLY A 177 -18.36 -19.16 27.98
CA GLY A 177 -18.79 -17.76 28.11
C GLY A 177 -18.64 -17.17 29.52
N THR A 178 -18.59 -18.00 30.55
CA THR A 178 -18.42 -17.57 31.96
C THR A 178 -17.07 -16.92 32.25
N SER A 179 -16.08 -17.09 31.37
CA SER A 179 -14.79 -16.42 31.44
C SER A 179 -14.84 -14.96 30.95
N LEU A 180 -15.81 -14.64 30.09
CA LEU A 180 -16.07 -13.30 29.60
C LEU A 180 -16.89 -12.49 30.61
N ARG A 181 -16.74 -11.17 30.54
CA ARG A 181 -17.43 -10.21 31.38
C ARG A 181 -17.94 -9.06 30.53
N LYS A 182 -18.95 -8.36 31.06
CA LYS A 182 -19.39 -7.09 30.49
C LYS A 182 -18.20 -6.13 30.39
N GLY A 183 -18.00 -5.56 29.21
CA GLY A 183 -16.90 -4.64 28.88
C GLY A 183 -15.73 -5.31 28.17
N ASP A 184 -15.67 -6.64 28.12
CA ASP A 184 -14.59 -7.33 27.40
C ASP A 184 -14.65 -7.02 25.90
N ARG A 185 -13.47 -6.84 25.30
CA ARG A 185 -13.29 -6.58 23.88
C ARG A 185 -13.02 -7.89 23.15
N ILE A 186 -13.77 -8.12 22.09
CA ILE A 186 -13.70 -9.34 21.31
C ILE A 186 -13.70 -9.05 19.81
N LEU A 187 -13.06 -9.94 19.06
CA LEU A 187 -13.29 -10.09 17.64
C LEU A 187 -14.21 -11.28 17.42
N VAL A 188 -15.28 -11.13 16.65
CA VAL A 188 -16.06 -12.24 16.12
C VAL A 188 -15.53 -12.54 14.74
N ASP A 189 -14.98 -13.73 14.53
CA ASP A 189 -14.35 -14.13 13.28
C ASP A 189 -15.18 -15.19 12.56
N ARG A 190 -15.56 -14.89 11.31
CA ARG A 190 -16.27 -15.80 10.41
C ARG A 190 -15.33 -16.26 9.30
N PRO A 191 -15.00 -17.56 9.23
CA PRO A 191 -14.14 -18.09 8.18
C PRO A 191 -14.85 -18.13 6.82
N SER A 192 -14.06 -18.09 5.76
CA SER A 192 -14.45 -18.24 4.35
C SER A 192 -14.03 -19.62 3.82
N GLY A 193 -14.80 -20.65 4.16
CA GLY A 193 -14.56 -22.02 3.73
C GLY A 193 -14.75 -22.23 2.22
N LYS A 194 -14.08 -23.24 1.66
CA LYS A 194 -14.12 -23.58 0.22
C LYS A 194 -15.54 -23.83 -0.28
N GLU A 195 -16.35 -24.56 0.48
CA GLU A 195 -17.72 -24.93 0.13
C GLU A 195 -18.64 -23.70 0.03
N TRP A 196 -18.40 -22.70 0.87
CA TRP A 196 -19.12 -21.43 0.84
C TRP A 196 -18.71 -20.55 -0.35
N ILE A 197 -17.41 -20.49 -0.63
CA ILE A 197 -16.92 -19.77 -1.82
C ILE A 197 -17.52 -20.37 -3.10
N ALA A 198 -17.56 -21.69 -3.19
CA ALA A 198 -18.15 -22.40 -4.32
C ALA A 198 -19.67 -22.20 -4.40
N SER A 199 -20.38 -22.14 -3.27
CA SER A 199 -21.83 -21.91 -3.27
C SER A 199 -22.21 -20.52 -3.78
N LEU A 200 -21.30 -19.55 -3.69
CA LEU A 200 -21.44 -18.21 -4.26
C LEU A 200 -20.95 -18.08 -5.71
N GLY A 201 -20.38 -19.14 -6.29
CA GLY A 201 -19.78 -19.14 -7.63
C GLY A 201 -18.56 -18.22 -7.74
N CYS A 202 -17.81 -18.02 -6.64
CA CYS A 202 -16.66 -17.10 -6.60
C CYS A 202 -15.31 -17.81 -6.61
N ASP A 203 -15.27 -19.13 -6.74
CA ASP A 203 -14.04 -19.92 -6.88
C ASP A 203 -13.43 -19.83 -8.29
N ILE A 204 -14.24 -19.48 -9.31
CA ILE A 204 -13.85 -19.31 -10.72
C ILE A 204 -14.73 -18.24 -11.38
N PHE A 205 -14.13 -17.27 -12.08
CA PHE A 205 -14.85 -16.19 -12.76
C PHE A 205 -14.92 -16.33 -14.29
N GLY A 206 -14.38 -17.40 -14.86
CA GLY A 206 -14.45 -17.70 -16.30
C GLY A 206 -13.13 -18.18 -16.90
N GLY A 207 -13.16 -18.49 -18.20
CA GLY A 207 -11.95 -18.85 -18.98
C GLY A 207 -11.23 -20.13 -18.56
N GLY A 208 -11.78 -20.93 -17.64
CA GLY A 208 -11.10 -22.07 -17.04
C GLY A 208 -9.93 -21.68 -16.11
N ILE A 209 -9.83 -20.40 -15.73
CA ILE A 209 -8.75 -19.86 -14.90
C ILE A 209 -9.27 -19.58 -13.50
N SER A 210 -8.78 -20.32 -12.51
CA SER A 210 -9.16 -20.15 -11.10
C SER A 210 -8.23 -19.22 -10.32
N ALA A 211 -7.18 -18.68 -10.94
CA ALA A 211 -6.15 -17.87 -10.26
C ALA A 211 -6.70 -16.61 -9.59
N LEU A 212 -7.76 -16.03 -10.16
CA LEU A 212 -8.45 -14.83 -9.64
C LEU A 212 -9.62 -15.17 -8.72
N GLY A 213 -10.13 -16.40 -8.75
CA GLY A 213 -11.20 -16.82 -7.85
C GLY A 213 -10.78 -16.76 -6.39
N TRP A 214 -11.74 -16.55 -5.50
CA TRP A 214 -11.50 -16.52 -4.06
C TRP A 214 -10.89 -17.84 -3.58
N LYS A 215 -10.04 -17.76 -2.55
CA LYS A 215 -9.42 -18.89 -1.88
C LYS A 215 -9.87 -18.94 -0.42
N GLU A 216 -9.77 -20.11 0.17
CA GLU A 216 -10.07 -20.29 1.60
C GLU A 216 -9.26 -19.30 2.44
N GLY A 217 -9.94 -18.59 3.34
CA GLY A 217 -9.32 -17.56 4.17
C GLY A 217 -9.20 -16.17 3.52
N ASP A 218 -9.55 -16.02 2.23
CA ASP A 218 -9.47 -14.71 1.57
C ASP A 218 -10.57 -13.76 2.09
N MET A 219 -11.79 -14.27 2.29
CA MET A 219 -12.97 -13.46 2.66
C MET A 219 -13.40 -13.66 4.11
N ASP A 220 -12.43 -13.97 4.98
CA ASP A 220 -12.69 -14.03 6.42
C ASP A 220 -13.17 -12.65 6.89
N LEU A 221 -14.31 -12.64 7.56
CA LEU A 221 -14.97 -11.41 8.02
C LEU A 221 -14.87 -11.33 9.54
N THR A 222 -14.30 -10.23 10.03
CA THR A 222 -14.00 -10.06 11.45
C THR A 222 -14.67 -8.80 11.99
N TRP A 223 -15.55 -8.96 12.98
CA TRP A 223 -16.22 -7.84 13.67
C TRP A 223 -15.56 -7.55 15.01
N ASP A 224 -15.30 -6.29 15.27
CA ASP A 224 -14.82 -5.78 16.55
C ASP A 224 -16.02 -5.37 17.42
N ARG A 225 -16.21 -6.03 18.54
CA ARG A 225 -17.39 -5.89 19.40
C ARG A 225 -17.01 -5.79 20.87
N THR A 226 -17.92 -5.22 21.63
CA THR A 226 -17.86 -5.17 23.09
C THR A 226 -18.95 -6.07 23.68
N VAL A 227 -18.59 -6.88 24.67
CA VAL A 227 -19.56 -7.69 25.41
C VAL A 227 -20.40 -6.78 26.32
N THR A 228 -21.71 -6.71 26.13
CA THR A 228 -22.61 -5.89 26.96
C THR A 228 -23.27 -6.66 28.10
N GLU A 229 -23.37 -7.99 27.96
CA GLU A 229 -23.99 -8.89 28.95
C GLU A 229 -23.42 -10.32 28.80
N VAL A 230 -23.39 -11.06 29.91
CA VAL A 230 -22.99 -12.48 29.95
C VAL A 230 -23.99 -13.24 30.81
N ASN A 231 -24.60 -14.27 30.23
CA ASN A 231 -25.50 -15.19 30.92
C ASN A 231 -25.10 -16.64 30.63
N GLY A 232 -24.29 -17.22 31.53
CA GLY A 232 -23.70 -18.55 31.32
C GLY A 232 -22.78 -18.56 30.10
N ASN A 233 -23.13 -19.36 29.09
CA ASN A 233 -22.42 -19.46 27.82
C ASN A 233 -22.92 -18.48 26.75
N GLN A 234 -24.01 -17.75 27.02
CA GLN A 234 -24.54 -16.74 26.11
C GLN A 234 -23.92 -15.38 26.42
N ILE A 235 -23.44 -14.70 25.39
CA ILE A 235 -22.96 -13.32 25.46
C ILE A 235 -23.80 -12.41 24.57
N THR A 236 -23.96 -11.15 24.96
CA THR A 236 -24.59 -10.11 24.16
C THR A 236 -23.55 -9.11 23.65
N LEU A 237 -23.64 -8.74 22.39
CA LEU A 237 -22.76 -7.81 21.67
C LEU A 237 -23.35 -6.39 21.67
N ASP A 238 -22.49 -5.39 21.64
CA ASP A 238 -22.85 -3.98 21.50
C ASP A 238 -23.57 -3.67 20.19
N ALA A 239 -23.12 -4.25 19.07
CA ALA A 239 -23.72 -4.04 17.74
C ALA A 239 -24.00 -5.36 17.00
N PRO A 240 -24.97 -5.38 16.06
CA PRO A 240 -25.33 -6.59 15.31
C PRO A 240 -24.22 -7.10 14.37
N LEU A 241 -24.28 -8.38 14.03
CA LEU A 241 -23.48 -9.00 12.96
C LEU A 241 -24.17 -8.84 11.59
N THR A 242 -23.38 -8.55 10.55
CA THR A 242 -23.90 -8.18 9.21
C THR A 242 -24.19 -9.36 8.30
N VAL A 243 -23.64 -10.55 8.60
CA VAL A 243 -23.97 -11.80 7.91
C VAL A 243 -24.22 -12.90 8.94
N ALA A 244 -24.91 -13.96 8.52
CA ALA A 244 -25.14 -15.12 9.35
C ALA A 244 -23.84 -15.90 9.61
N LEU A 245 -23.74 -16.50 10.80
CA LEU A 245 -22.72 -17.49 11.12
C LEU A 245 -23.35 -18.88 10.94
N ASP A 246 -22.95 -19.60 9.91
CA ASP A 246 -23.45 -20.95 9.61
C ASP A 246 -22.31 -21.95 9.74
N ALA A 247 -22.39 -22.82 10.74
CA ALA A 247 -21.38 -23.85 11.03
C ALA A 247 -21.21 -24.85 9.88
N LYS A 248 -22.17 -24.93 8.93
CA LYS A 248 -22.03 -25.70 7.68
C LYS A 248 -20.84 -25.23 6.84
N TYR A 249 -20.53 -23.94 6.89
CA TYR A 249 -19.51 -23.28 6.05
C TYR A 249 -18.21 -22.98 6.79
N GLY A 250 -18.13 -23.37 8.06
CA GLY A 250 -16.97 -23.20 8.92
C GLY A 250 -17.38 -22.73 10.32
N THR A 251 -16.70 -23.23 11.35
CA THR A 251 -16.96 -22.85 12.74
C THR A 251 -16.40 -21.45 13.00
N SER A 252 -17.29 -20.51 13.37
CA SER A 252 -16.90 -19.16 13.76
C SER A 252 -16.30 -19.14 15.17
N SER A 253 -15.51 -18.11 15.45
CA SER A 253 -14.84 -17.96 16.74
C SER A 253 -15.02 -16.57 17.36
N VAL A 254 -14.86 -16.50 18.67
CA VAL A 254 -14.79 -15.27 19.46
C VAL A 254 -13.37 -15.19 20.02
N ILE A 255 -12.63 -14.16 19.62
CA ILE A 255 -11.24 -13.94 19.99
C ILE A 255 -11.18 -12.79 20.98
N THR A 256 -10.74 -13.03 22.21
CA THR A 256 -10.49 -11.96 23.17
C THR A 256 -9.15 -11.31 22.89
N TYR A 257 -9.05 -9.99 23.07
CA TYR A 257 -7.82 -9.28 22.76
C TYR A 257 -7.59 -8.08 23.67
N GLN A 258 -6.33 -7.64 23.71
CA GLN A 258 -5.92 -6.35 24.26
C GLN A 258 -5.27 -5.52 23.16
N TRP A 259 -5.63 -4.23 23.07
CA TRP A 259 -5.10 -3.30 22.08
C TRP A 259 -4.82 -1.94 22.72
N ASN A 260 -3.61 -1.79 23.26
CA ASN A 260 -3.27 -0.62 24.08
C ASN A 260 -2.93 0.60 23.22
N GLY A 261 -2.38 0.37 22.03
CA GLY A 261 -2.01 1.38 21.05
C GLY A 261 -3.18 1.96 20.26
N ARG A 262 -4.39 1.39 20.36
CA ARG A 262 -5.57 1.94 19.66
C ARG A 262 -5.98 3.27 20.25
N ILE A 263 -5.99 4.31 19.42
CA ILE A 263 -6.38 5.65 19.85
C ILE A 263 -7.89 5.82 19.85
N ARG A 264 -8.38 6.78 20.63
CA ARG A 264 -9.80 7.11 20.70
C ARG A 264 -10.05 8.58 21.01
N GLU A 265 -11.27 9.04 20.79
CA GLU A 265 -11.70 10.39 21.17
C GLU A 265 -10.90 11.50 20.43
N CYS A 266 -10.61 11.27 19.14
CA CYS A 266 -9.85 12.20 18.30
C CYS A 266 -10.73 12.82 17.20
N GLY A 267 -10.45 14.07 16.83
CA GLY A 267 -11.25 14.80 15.85
C GLY A 267 -10.46 15.73 14.92
N VAL A 268 -10.95 15.93 13.70
CA VAL A 268 -10.50 17.01 12.79
C VAL A 268 -11.71 17.85 12.37
N GLU A 269 -11.61 19.17 12.54
CA GLU A 269 -12.80 20.03 12.46
C GLU A 269 -12.56 21.40 11.82
N ASN A 270 -13.58 21.88 11.10
CA ASN A 270 -13.79 23.30 10.76
C ASN A 270 -12.59 23.98 10.05
N MET A 271 -12.15 23.40 8.92
CA MET A 271 -11.03 23.90 8.11
C MET A 271 -11.11 23.42 6.65
N THR A 272 -10.22 23.93 5.80
CA THR A 272 -10.02 23.44 4.44
C THR A 272 -8.65 22.76 4.29
N LEU A 273 -8.62 21.60 3.63
CA LEU A 273 -7.43 20.84 3.30
C LEU A 273 -7.21 20.88 1.78
N ILE A 274 -6.01 21.24 1.34
CA ILE A 274 -5.67 21.37 -0.08
C ILE A 274 -4.38 20.60 -0.38
N SER A 275 -4.41 19.80 -1.45
CA SER A 275 -3.22 19.22 -2.07
C SER A 275 -2.68 20.17 -3.13
N ASP A 276 -1.42 20.61 -3.02
CA ASP A 276 -0.75 21.38 -4.08
C ASP A 276 -0.25 20.43 -5.18
N TYR A 277 -0.33 20.84 -6.44
CA TYR A 277 0.02 19.99 -7.59
C TYR A 277 0.66 20.80 -8.72
N ASP A 278 1.29 20.11 -9.66
CA ASP A 278 1.91 20.75 -10.81
C ASP A 278 0.86 21.12 -11.88
N LYS A 279 0.48 22.40 -11.91
CA LYS A 279 -0.52 22.96 -12.84
C LYS A 279 -0.17 22.83 -14.32
N ARG A 280 1.07 22.47 -14.67
CA ARG A 280 1.43 22.13 -16.06
C ARG A 280 0.77 20.83 -16.53
N TYR A 281 0.35 19.99 -15.59
CA TYR A 281 -0.25 18.68 -15.85
C TYR A 281 -1.63 18.60 -15.18
N PRO A 282 -2.74 18.73 -15.93
CA PRO A 282 -4.10 18.71 -15.37
C PRO A 282 -4.50 17.40 -14.69
N LYS A 283 -3.74 16.33 -14.94
CA LYS A 283 -3.88 15.01 -14.33
C LYS A 283 -2.65 14.64 -13.51
N ASP A 284 -2.05 15.61 -12.85
CA ASP A 284 -0.90 15.36 -12.00
C ASP A 284 -1.26 14.34 -10.91
N GLU A 285 -0.27 13.55 -10.50
CA GLU A 285 -0.39 12.55 -9.42
C GLU A 285 0.84 12.55 -8.51
N ASP A 286 1.82 13.42 -8.77
CA ASP A 286 2.99 13.65 -7.93
C ASP A 286 2.69 14.67 -6.83
N HIS A 287 1.61 14.43 -6.10
CA HIS A 287 1.14 15.22 -4.96
C HIS A 287 0.39 14.35 -3.97
N CYS A 288 -0.20 14.93 -2.91
CA CYS A 288 -0.88 14.19 -1.85
C CYS A 288 -2.22 13.57 -2.33
N TRP A 289 -2.43 12.28 -2.04
CA TRP A 289 -3.61 11.53 -2.50
C TRP A 289 -4.74 11.49 -1.48
N THR A 290 -4.45 11.57 -0.19
CA THR A 290 -5.48 11.42 0.85
C THR A 290 -5.54 12.67 1.75
N GLY A 291 -6.73 13.19 2.00
CA GLY A 291 -6.92 14.27 2.99
C GLY A 291 -6.65 13.76 4.40
N ILE A 292 -7.51 12.85 4.89
CA ILE A 292 -7.41 12.28 6.23
C ILE A 292 -7.46 10.75 6.16
N SER A 293 -6.46 10.08 6.73
CA SER A 293 -6.47 8.63 6.96
C SER A 293 -6.69 8.33 8.45
N ILE A 294 -7.60 7.41 8.76
CA ILE A 294 -7.96 7.02 10.12
C ILE A 294 -7.67 5.52 10.30
N GLU A 295 -6.72 5.17 11.15
CA GLU A 295 -6.23 3.80 11.37
C GLU A 295 -5.97 3.54 12.85
N ASP A 296 -6.19 2.30 13.31
CA ASP A 296 -6.01 1.88 14.70
C ASP A 296 -6.71 2.83 15.68
N ALA A 297 -7.95 3.21 15.33
CA ALA A 297 -8.71 4.24 16.00
C ALA A 297 -10.17 3.83 16.23
N GLU A 298 -10.75 4.27 17.34
CA GLU A 298 -12.19 4.14 17.60
C GLU A 298 -12.80 5.42 18.18
N ASN A 299 -14.09 5.66 17.99
CA ASN A 299 -14.78 6.84 18.56
C ASN A 299 -14.11 8.15 18.14
N CYS A 300 -13.83 8.27 16.85
CA CYS A 300 -13.22 9.47 16.26
C CYS A 300 -14.17 10.11 15.25
N TRP A 301 -13.86 11.33 14.84
CA TRP A 301 -14.72 12.04 13.89
C TRP A 301 -13.98 13.04 13.00
N VAL A 302 -14.61 13.35 11.87
CA VAL A 302 -14.26 14.48 11.01
C VAL A 302 -15.53 15.28 10.79
N ARG A 303 -15.51 16.59 11.07
CA ARG A 303 -16.70 17.43 10.85
C ARG A 303 -16.40 18.78 10.22
N ARG A 304 -17.22 19.20 9.27
CA ARG A 304 -17.09 20.52 8.60
C ARG A 304 -15.71 20.76 8.00
N VAL A 305 -15.26 19.82 7.20
CA VAL A 305 -13.97 19.91 6.51
C VAL A 305 -14.19 19.97 5.00
N ASN A 306 -13.55 20.94 4.36
CA ASN A 306 -13.51 21.04 2.90
C ASN A 306 -12.21 20.41 2.38
N PHE A 307 -12.27 19.73 1.25
CA PHE A 307 -11.16 19.05 0.60
C PHE A 307 -11.02 19.52 -0.84
N LYS A 308 -9.79 19.80 -1.28
CA LYS A 308 -9.49 20.17 -2.67
C LYS A 308 -8.28 19.45 -3.25
N HIS A 309 -8.38 19.07 -4.52
CA HIS A 309 -7.31 18.54 -5.36
C HIS A 309 -6.71 17.17 -4.95
N PHE A 310 -7.29 16.45 -4.00
CA PHE A 310 -6.76 15.12 -3.64
C PHE A 310 -6.97 14.10 -4.77
N ALA A 311 -5.93 13.33 -5.10
CA ALA A 311 -5.96 12.34 -6.17
C ALA A 311 -6.74 11.05 -5.82
N GLY A 312 -6.72 10.67 -4.53
CA GLY A 312 -7.28 9.44 -4.00
C GLY A 312 -8.58 9.67 -3.23
N SER A 313 -8.49 10.09 -1.97
CA SER A 313 -9.63 10.18 -1.05
C SER A 313 -9.64 11.51 -0.31
N ALA A 314 -10.82 12.08 -0.08
CA ALA A 314 -10.97 13.11 0.94
C ALA A 314 -10.73 12.48 2.32
N ILE A 315 -11.40 11.36 2.58
CA ILE A 315 -11.31 10.61 3.84
C ILE A 315 -11.22 9.11 3.55
N LEU A 316 -10.29 8.45 4.23
CA LEU A 316 -10.13 7.01 4.23
C LEU A 316 -10.14 6.47 5.67
N VAL A 317 -11.14 5.67 6.01
CA VAL A 317 -11.15 4.88 7.25
C VAL A 317 -10.56 3.51 6.95
N GLN A 318 -9.43 3.17 7.58
CA GLN A 318 -8.76 1.89 7.40
C GLN A 318 -9.49 0.75 8.13
N ARG A 319 -9.08 -0.49 7.87
CA ARG A 319 -9.71 -1.71 8.39
C ARG A 319 -9.86 -1.74 9.91
N THR A 320 -8.91 -1.12 10.62
CA THR A 320 -8.86 -1.08 12.08
C THR A 320 -9.61 0.11 12.69
N GLY A 321 -10.21 0.96 11.85
CA GLY A 321 -11.12 2.03 12.25
C GLY A 321 -12.51 1.51 12.63
N SER A 322 -13.04 1.98 13.77
CA SER A 322 -14.39 1.62 14.23
C SER A 322 -15.14 2.80 14.86
N GLN A 323 -16.46 2.86 14.74
CA GLN A 323 -17.29 3.92 15.38
C GLN A 323 -16.81 5.34 15.00
N ILE A 324 -16.69 5.58 13.69
CA ILE A 324 -16.20 6.83 13.13
C ILE A 324 -17.36 7.60 12.52
N THR A 325 -17.50 8.89 12.85
CA THR A 325 -18.45 9.79 12.15
C THR A 325 -17.70 10.77 11.27
N VAL A 326 -18.08 10.82 10.00
CA VAL A 326 -17.71 11.89 9.07
C VAL A 326 -18.98 12.67 8.77
N GLU A 327 -18.99 13.97 9.08
CA GLU A 327 -20.18 14.79 8.86
C GLU A 327 -19.91 16.16 8.26
N ASP A 328 -20.85 16.65 7.44
CA ASP A 328 -20.84 18.01 6.92
C ASP A 328 -19.55 18.34 6.13
N CYS A 329 -19.05 17.38 5.34
CA CYS A 329 -17.79 17.48 4.59
C CYS A 329 -18.01 17.64 3.08
N ILE A 330 -17.16 18.44 2.43
CA ILE A 330 -17.27 18.77 1.00
C ILE A 330 -15.93 18.48 0.31
N SER A 331 -15.95 17.69 -0.77
CA SER A 331 -14.78 17.42 -1.61
C SER A 331 -14.98 17.96 -3.02
N ARG A 332 -14.10 18.86 -3.46
CA ARG A 332 -14.20 19.55 -4.75
C ARG A 332 -12.91 19.44 -5.57
N GLU A 333 -13.05 19.60 -6.89
CA GLU A 333 -11.92 19.80 -7.81
C GLU A 333 -10.81 18.72 -7.71
N PRO A 334 -11.09 17.39 -7.72
CA PRO A 334 -10.04 16.37 -7.63
C PRO A 334 -9.08 16.40 -8.83
N VAL A 335 -7.77 16.22 -8.58
CA VAL A 335 -6.72 16.20 -9.60
C VAL A 335 -6.09 14.81 -9.63
N SER A 336 -6.28 14.10 -10.74
CA SER A 336 -5.72 12.76 -11.02
C SER A 336 -6.14 12.27 -12.40
N GLU A 337 -5.58 11.15 -12.85
CA GLU A 337 -6.19 10.32 -13.90
C GLU A 337 -7.58 9.81 -13.48
N ILE A 338 -8.42 9.51 -14.48
CA ILE A 338 -9.71 8.85 -14.24
C ILE A 338 -9.50 7.34 -14.41
N GLY A 339 -9.22 6.63 -13.32
CA GLY A 339 -9.18 5.16 -13.34
C GLY A 339 -8.59 4.46 -12.12
N GLY A 340 -9.03 3.22 -11.88
CA GLY A 340 -8.46 2.33 -10.87
C GLY A 340 -8.89 2.69 -9.45
N MET A 341 -7.91 2.95 -8.59
CA MET A 341 -8.09 3.23 -7.16
C MET A 341 -7.96 4.74 -6.84
N ARG A 342 -8.32 5.60 -7.79
CA ARG A 342 -8.33 7.07 -7.67
C ARG A 342 -9.72 7.54 -7.36
N ARG A 343 -9.84 8.75 -6.78
CA ARG A 343 -11.13 9.40 -6.52
C ARG A 343 -12.16 8.48 -5.85
N CYS A 344 -11.69 7.67 -4.89
CA CYS A 344 -12.50 6.98 -3.91
C CYS A 344 -12.76 7.96 -2.76
N THR A 345 -13.70 8.89 -2.93
CA THR A 345 -13.72 10.16 -2.19
C THR A 345 -13.97 9.97 -0.70
N PHE A 346 -15.09 9.37 -0.32
CA PHE A 346 -15.45 9.03 1.06
C PHE A 346 -15.44 7.50 1.19
N TYR A 347 -14.32 6.98 1.70
CA TYR A 347 -14.01 5.56 1.60
C TYR A 347 -13.79 4.90 2.97
N THR A 348 -14.38 3.72 3.18
CA THR A 348 -14.21 2.93 4.41
C THR A 348 -13.84 1.48 4.13
N LEU A 349 -12.81 1.02 4.82
CA LEU A 349 -12.44 -0.38 5.02
C LEU A 349 -12.82 -0.87 6.42
N GLY A 350 -13.28 0.04 7.29
CA GLY A 350 -13.58 -0.20 8.69
C GLY A 350 -15.01 -0.70 8.94
N GLN A 351 -15.48 -0.50 10.17
CA GLN A 351 -16.81 -0.95 10.61
C GLN A 351 -17.49 0.07 11.54
N LEU A 352 -18.81 0.01 11.65
CA LEU A 352 -19.59 0.96 12.44
C LEU A 352 -19.32 2.42 12.04
N THR A 353 -19.09 2.67 10.76
CA THR A 353 -18.78 4.02 10.25
C THR A 353 -20.03 4.72 9.74
N LEU A 354 -20.16 6.02 10.03
CA LEU A 354 -21.25 6.88 9.58
C LEU A 354 -20.67 8.04 8.77
N PHE A 355 -20.96 8.10 7.49
CA PHE A 355 -20.74 9.26 6.64
C PHE A 355 -22.08 9.94 6.44
N GLN A 356 -22.20 11.20 6.82
CA GLN A 356 -23.47 11.91 6.72
C GLN A 356 -23.32 13.34 6.23
N ARG A 357 -24.27 13.82 5.43
CA ARG A 357 -24.22 15.19 4.87
C ARG A 357 -22.87 15.45 4.21
N CYS A 358 -22.49 14.57 3.30
CA CYS A 358 -21.23 14.66 2.55
C CYS A 358 -21.51 14.97 1.08
N TYR A 359 -20.68 15.84 0.50
CA TYR A 359 -20.77 16.25 -0.90
C TYR A 359 -19.47 15.95 -1.66
N SER A 360 -19.57 15.37 -2.85
CA SER A 360 -18.43 14.96 -3.69
C SER A 360 -18.61 15.42 -5.13
N GLU A 361 -17.60 16.06 -5.71
CA GLU A 361 -17.56 16.37 -7.15
C GLU A 361 -16.61 15.42 -7.88
N GLN A 362 -17.05 14.94 -9.05
CA GLN A 362 -16.19 14.25 -10.02
C GLN A 362 -15.42 13.05 -9.44
N GLY A 363 -16.04 12.35 -8.48
CA GLY A 363 -15.55 11.11 -7.91
C GLY A 363 -15.68 9.95 -8.91
N ILE A 364 -14.79 8.95 -8.81
CA ILE A 364 -15.03 7.65 -9.47
C ILE A 364 -15.89 6.80 -8.56
N HIS A 365 -15.59 6.81 -7.26
CA HIS A 365 -16.38 6.16 -6.24
C HIS A 365 -16.62 7.18 -5.13
N ASP A 366 -17.68 7.98 -5.25
CA ASP A 366 -17.96 9.09 -4.32
C ASP A 366 -18.16 8.59 -2.89
N PHE A 367 -18.95 7.52 -2.72
CA PHE A 367 -19.26 6.91 -1.44
C PHE A 367 -19.03 5.41 -1.53
N ALA A 368 -18.01 4.91 -0.84
CA ALA A 368 -17.52 3.55 -1.06
C ALA A 368 -17.18 2.79 0.23
N ALA A 369 -17.47 1.49 0.21
CA ALA A 369 -16.87 0.51 1.12
C ALA A 369 -15.96 -0.45 0.35
N GLY A 370 -14.92 -0.96 1.01
CA GLY A 370 -13.91 -1.80 0.35
C GLY A 370 -13.70 -3.15 1.01
N TYR A 371 -12.61 -3.80 0.64
CA TYR A 371 -12.33 -5.22 0.90
C TYR A 371 -12.64 -5.67 2.33
N CYS A 372 -13.61 -6.58 2.47
CA CYS A 372 -14.03 -7.20 3.72
C CYS A 372 -14.31 -6.21 4.86
N ALA A 373 -14.86 -5.03 4.53
CA ALA A 373 -15.37 -4.11 5.55
C ALA A 373 -16.58 -4.75 6.26
N ALA A 374 -16.41 -5.09 7.53
CA ALA A 374 -17.35 -5.96 8.27
C ALA A 374 -18.71 -5.29 8.55
N GLY A 375 -18.74 -3.97 8.69
CA GLY A 375 -19.96 -3.21 8.92
C GLY A 375 -20.68 -3.47 10.28
N PRO A 376 -21.93 -3.01 10.44
CA PRO A 376 -22.64 -2.18 9.48
C PRO A 376 -21.91 -0.86 9.21
N ASN A 377 -22.06 -0.30 8.01
CA ASN A 377 -21.53 1.02 7.64
C ASN A 377 -22.65 1.81 6.95
N ALA A 378 -22.77 3.11 7.23
CA ALA A 378 -23.89 3.93 6.75
C ALA A 378 -23.40 5.21 6.05
N PHE A 379 -24.00 5.49 4.88
CA PHE A 379 -23.94 6.74 4.15
C PHE A 379 -25.33 7.38 4.20
N VAL A 380 -25.47 8.52 4.87
CA VAL A 380 -26.78 9.13 5.20
C VAL A 380 -26.84 10.57 4.69
N GLN A 381 -27.74 10.85 3.75
CA GLN A 381 -27.89 12.15 3.10
C GLN A 381 -26.58 12.62 2.46
N CYS A 382 -26.21 12.01 1.35
CA CYS A 382 -24.99 12.34 0.62
C CYS A 382 -25.30 12.58 -0.86
N ASP A 383 -24.68 13.60 -1.46
CA ASP A 383 -24.89 13.98 -2.86
C ASP A 383 -23.55 13.96 -3.61
N SER A 384 -23.56 13.45 -4.84
CA SER A 384 -22.46 13.67 -5.79
C SER A 384 -22.85 14.62 -6.92
N TYR A 385 -21.85 15.12 -7.65
CA TYR A 385 -21.99 15.91 -8.87
C TYR A 385 -21.02 15.39 -9.93
N GLU A 386 -21.53 15.10 -11.14
CA GLU A 386 -20.76 14.56 -12.28
C GLU A 386 -19.87 13.33 -11.95
N SER A 387 -20.46 12.27 -11.39
CA SER A 387 -19.72 11.04 -11.05
C SER A 387 -19.17 10.30 -12.29
N PHE A 388 -17.97 9.72 -12.16
CA PHE A 388 -17.29 8.92 -13.19
C PHE A 388 -17.37 7.40 -12.98
N GLY A 389 -17.97 6.96 -11.88
CA GLY A 389 -18.11 5.55 -11.54
C GLY A 389 -19.20 5.34 -10.48
N PHE A 390 -19.45 4.08 -10.13
CA PHE A 390 -20.55 3.73 -9.22
C PHE A 390 -20.17 3.94 -7.76
N SER A 391 -21.16 4.22 -6.92
CA SER A 391 -21.02 4.18 -5.45
C SER A 391 -21.61 2.88 -4.89
N GLY A 392 -21.05 2.38 -3.78
CA GLY A 392 -21.41 1.08 -3.22
C GLY A 392 -20.22 0.35 -2.60
N SER A 393 -20.21 -0.98 -2.66
CA SER A 393 -18.98 -1.74 -2.37
C SER A 393 -18.14 -1.87 -3.63
N ILE A 394 -16.90 -1.39 -3.58
CA ILE A 394 -16.01 -1.30 -4.76
C ILE A 394 -14.96 -2.43 -4.81
N ASP A 395 -15.03 -3.35 -3.85
CA ASP A 395 -14.16 -4.52 -3.71
C ASP A 395 -14.96 -5.66 -3.04
N ALA A 396 -14.31 -6.77 -2.73
CA ALA A 396 -14.97 -7.98 -2.25
C ALA A 396 -15.60 -7.82 -0.85
N TRP A 397 -16.83 -8.33 -0.73
CA TRP A 397 -17.45 -8.77 0.53
C TRP A 397 -17.54 -7.74 1.68
N ALA A 398 -17.86 -6.48 1.38
CA ALA A 398 -18.15 -5.43 2.37
C ALA A 398 -19.62 -5.47 2.80
N CYS A 399 -19.97 -6.25 3.83
CA CYS A 399 -21.37 -6.59 4.15
C CYS A 399 -22.05 -5.59 5.10
N GLY A 400 -23.36 -5.42 4.93
CA GLY A 400 -24.19 -4.57 5.79
C GLY A 400 -24.00 -3.08 5.54
N LEU A 401 -24.11 -2.65 4.29
CA LEU A 401 -24.06 -1.25 3.89
C LEU A 401 -25.45 -0.63 3.89
N LEU A 402 -25.58 0.57 4.45
CA LEU A 402 -26.74 1.42 4.30
C LEU A 402 -26.40 2.63 3.46
N PHE A 403 -27.17 2.84 2.41
CA PHE A 403 -27.22 4.10 1.67
C PHE A 403 -28.63 4.66 1.89
N ASP A 404 -28.72 5.77 2.61
CA ASP A 404 -29.96 6.35 3.09
C ASP A 404 -30.06 7.81 2.64
N VAL A 405 -31.00 8.12 1.75
CA VAL A 405 -31.11 9.45 1.12
C VAL A 405 -29.84 9.83 0.34
N VAL A 406 -29.24 8.89 -0.39
CA VAL A 406 -28.05 9.15 -1.22
C VAL A 406 -28.45 9.47 -2.66
N ASN A 407 -27.90 10.53 -3.23
CA ASN A 407 -28.08 10.91 -4.62
C ASN A 407 -26.75 10.83 -5.39
N ILE A 408 -26.70 9.98 -6.42
CA ILE A 408 -25.55 9.87 -7.33
C ILE A 408 -25.89 10.51 -8.67
N ASP A 409 -25.18 11.58 -9.01
CA ASP A 409 -25.37 12.30 -10.26
C ASP A 409 -24.59 11.66 -11.41
N GLY A 410 -25.30 11.23 -12.46
CA GLY A 410 -24.69 10.73 -13.69
C GLY A 410 -24.16 9.29 -13.65
N HIS A 411 -24.27 8.56 -12.53
CA HIS A 411 -23.79 7.17 -12.42
C HIS A 411 -24.64 6.30 -11.48
N ASN A 412 -24.20 5.05 -11.30
CA ASN A 412 -24.91 3.99 -10.61
C ASN A 412 -24.69 3.93 -9.08
N LEU A 413 -25.67 3.36 -8.38
CA LEU A 413 -25.46 2.69 -7.09
C LEU A 413 -25.48 1.17 -7.30
N SER A 414 -24.49 0.43 -6.76
CA SER A 414 -24.33 -0.99 -7.15
C SER A 414 -24.03 -1.94 -5.99
N PHE A 415 -24.90 -2.94 -5.82
CA PHE A 415 -24.71 -4.19 -5.09
C PHE A 415 -24.78 -5.36 -6.08
N LYS A 416 -23.62 -5.92 -6.45
CA LYS A 416 -23.52 -6.95 -7.50
C LYS A 416 -22.27 -7.83 -7.39
N ASN A 417 -22.20 -8.84 -8.25
CA ASN A 417 -20.98 -9.58 -8.51
C ASN A 417 -20.12 -8.85 -9.54
N LEU A 418 -18.96 -8.34 -9.12
CA LEU A 418 -17.96 -7.67 -9.95
C LEU A 418 -17.03 -8.67 -10.67
N GLY A 419 -17.19 -9.97 -10.42
CA GLY A 419 -16.46 -11.04 -11.09
C GLY A 419 -14.95 -10.92 -10.90
N GLN A 420 -14.21 -10.95 -12.00
CA GLN A 420 -12.75 -10.88 -11.98
C GLN A 420 -12.20 -9.46 -11.72
N ASP A 421 -13.03 -8.42 -11.75
CA ASP A 421 -12.59 -7.04 -11.57
C ASP A 421 -11.86 -6.87 -10.23
N LYS A 422 -10.94 -5.89 -10.15
CA LYS A 422 -10.11 -5.62 -8.96
C LYS A 422 -9.37 -6.85 -8.42
N ASN A 423 -8.86 -7.72 -9.31
CA ASN A 423 -8.14 -8.94 -8.96
C ASN A 423 -9.01 -9.98 -8.23
N GLY A 424 -10.24 -10.17 -8.74
CA GLY A 424 -11.19 -11.16 -8.26
C GLY A 424 -12.09 -10.65 -7.13
N ALA A 425 -12.73 -9.50 -7.32
CA ALA A 425 -13.65 -8.91 -6.36
C ALA A 425 -14.85 -9.80 -6.07
N GLY A 426 -15.40 -10.52 -7.06
CA GLY A 426 -16.58 -11.35 -6.88
C GLY A 426 -17.79 -10.57 -6.35
N TRP A 427 -18.59 -11.16 -5.46
CA TRP A 427 -19.68 -10.44 -4.79
C TRP A 427 -19.16 -9.31 -3.91
N ASN A 428 -19.65 -8.10 -4.15
CA ASN A 428 -19.16 -6.92 -3.46
C ASN A 428 -19.77 -6.72 -2.07
N THR A 429 -21.02 -7.13 -1.84
CA THR A 429 -21.72 -6.98 -0.55
C THR A 429 -22.86 -7.99 -0.37
N ALA A 430 -23.35 -8.09 0.86
CA ALA A 430 -24.52 -8.84 1.29
C ALA A 430 -25.26 -8.09 2.39
N ASN A 431 -26.57 -8.37 2.53
CA ASN A 431 -27.45 -7.80 3.57
C ASN A 431 -27.46 -6.26 3.61
N SER A 432 -27.26 -5.62 2.45
CA SER A 432 -27.17 -4.18 2.31
C SER A 432 -28.49 -3.56 1.84
N LEU A 433 -28.68 -2.27 2.11
CA LEU A 433 -29.94 -1.55 1.89
C LEU A 433 -29.69 -0.20 1.19
N PHE A 434 -30.39 0.00 0.07
CA PHE A 434 -30.68 1.33 -0.49
C PHE A 434 -32.04 1.81 0.05
N TRP A 435 -32.07 2.98 0.68
CA TRP A 435 -33.28 3.61 1.18
C TRP A 435 -33.37 5.04 0.65
N GLN A 436 -34.48 5.37 -0.03
CA GLN A 436 -34.74 6.73 -0.55
C GLN A 436 -33.61 7.29 -1.43
N CYS A 437 -32.94 6.42 -2.19
CA CYS A 437 -31.79 6.79 -3.02
C CYS A 437 -32.21 7.20 -4.44
N THR A 438 -31.32 7.94 -5.11
CA THR A 438 -31.49 8.35 -6.51
C THR A 438 -30.16 8.18 -7.24
N ALA A 439 -30.21 7.61 -8.46
CA ALA A 439 -29.05 7.37 -9.30
C ALA A 439 -29.47 7.21 -10.77
N ALA A 440 -28.52 7.16 -11.70
CA ALA A 440 -28.80 6.83 -13.10
C ALA A 440 -29.36 5.41 -13.24
N GLU A 441 -28.73 4.46 -12.55
CA GLU A 441 -29.18 3.07 -12.37
C GLU A 441 -28.88 2.61 -10.94
N ILE A 442 -29.77 1.78 -10.38
CA ILE A 442 -29.53 1.05 -9.15
C ILE A 442 -29.48 -0.43 -9.47
N GLU A 443 -28.31 -1.04 -9.29
CA GLU A 443 -28.07 -2.47 -9.41
C GLU A 443 -28.19 -3.09 -8.00
N CYS A 444 -29.22 -3.89 -7.74
CA CYS A 444 -29.43 -4.55 -6.44
C CYS A 444 -29.64 -6.05 -6.64
N TYR A 445 -28.55 -6.81 -6.58
CA TYR A 445 -28.53 -8.27 -6.70
C TYR A 445 -28.30 -8.93 -5.35
N ALA A 446 -28.83 -10.14 -5.15
CA ALA A 446 -28.65 -10.90 -3.92
C ALA A 446 -27.71 -12.11 -4.11
N PRO A 447 -26.60 -12.22 -3.36
CA PRO A 447 -25.69 -13.36 -3.48
C PRO A 447 -26.29 -14.71 -3.06
N ALA A 448 -27.16 -14.71 -2.05
CA ALA A 448 -27.82 -15.90 -1.51
C ALA A 448 -29.09 -15.51 -0.74
N LYS A 449 -29.91 -16.51 -0.37
CA LYS A 449 -31.18 -16.31 0.35
C LYS A 449 -31.00 -15.64 1.72
N ASP A 450 -29.96 -16.02 2.45
CA ASP A 450 -29.56 -15.50 3.77
C ASP A 450 -28.68 -14.23 3.69
N ALA A 451 -28.48 -13.71 2.48
CA ALA A 451 -27.56 -12.63 2.16
C ALA A 451 -28.24 -11.55 1.30
N MET A 452 -29.54 -11.33 1.51
CA MET A 452 -30.42 -10.53 0.66
C MET A 452 -30.07 -9.02 0.69
N ASN A 453 -29.73 -8.46 -0.47
CA ASN A 453 -29.64 -7.01 -0.66
C ASN A 453 -31.01 -6.42 -1.02
N ARG A 454 -31.26 -5.16 -0.65
CA ARG A 454 -32.58 -4.54 -0.70
C ARG A 454 -32.55 -3.10 -1.21
N ALA A 455 -33.62 -2.65 -1.84
CA ALA A 455 -33.78 -1.29 -2.31
C ALA A 455 -35.23 -0.79 -2.19
N TYR A 456 -35.46 0.23 -1.37
CA TYR A 456 -36.79 0.77 -1.04
C TYR A 456 -36.90 2.28 -1.31
N GLY A 457 -38.00 2.71 -1.93
CA GLY A 457 -38.27 4.14 -2.18
C GLY A 457 -37.28 4.82 -3.12
N CYS A 458 -36.68 4.07 -4.03
CA CYS A 458 -35.57 4.52 -4.86
C CYS A 458 -36.01 4.96 -6.25
N TRP A 459 -35.24 5.87 -6.87
CA TRP A 459 -35.51 6.47 -8.19
C TRP A 459 -34.32 6.27 -9.13
N ALA A 460 -34.46 5.42 -10.15
CA ALA A 460 -33.41 5.11 -11.13
C ALA A 460 -33.96 4.22 -12.27
N GLN A 461 -33.09 3.82 -13.21
CA GLN A 461 -33.23 2.50 -13.84
C GLN A 461 -32.93 1.40 -12.81
N PHE A 462 -33.59 0.25 -12.92
CA PHE A 462 -33.48 -0.81 -11.91
C PHE A 462 -33.03 -2.13 -12.55
N SER A 463 -32.08 -2.79 -11.90
CA SER A 463 -31.59 -4.11 -12.29
C SER A 463 -31.20 -4.96 -11.08
N GLY A 464 -31.38 -6.27 -11.17
CA GLY A 464 -31.02 -7.23 -10.12
C GLY A 464 -32.19 -7.92 -9.44
N ASP A 465 -31.85 -9.00 -8.73
CA ASP A 465 -32.77 -9.97 -8.12
C ASP A 465 -32.87 -9.83 -6.59
N GLY A 466 -32.40 -8.70 -6.04
CA GLY A 466 -32.62 -8.33 -4.65
C GLY A 466 -34.08 -8.01 -4.34
N GLU A 467 -34.35 -7.62 -3.09
CA GLU A 467 -35.70 -7.25 -2.67
C GLU A 467 -36.00 -5.78 -2.97
N TRP A 468 -37.08 -5.54 -3.72
CA TRP A 468 -37.50 -4.20 -4.15
C TRP A 468 -38.86 -3.83 -3.59
N ALA A 469 -39.03 -2.58 -3.16
CA ALA A 469 -40.34 -2.04 -2.79
C ALA A 469 -40.40 -0.54 -3.07
N GLN A 470 -41.58 -0.04 -3.50
CA GLN A 470 -41.82 1.39 -3.69
C GLN A 470 -40.83 2.06 -4.68
N SER A 471 -40.44 1.34 -5.74
CA SER A 471 -39.62 1.89 -6.83
C SER A 471 -40.34 3.07 -7.50
N ASN A 472 -39.62 4.15 -7.76
CA ASN A 472 -40.15 5.44 -8.24
C ASN A 472 -41.26 6.01 -7.35
N ASN A 473 -41.16 5.78 -6.04
CA ASN A 473 -42.04 6.38 -5.05
C ASN A 473 -41.24 6.84 -3.83
N HIS A 474 -41.85 7.63 -2.97
CA HIS A 474 -41.27 8.00 -1.68
C HIS A 474 -41.86 7.17 -0.56
N VAL A 475 -41.00 6.72 0.35
CA VAL A 475 -41.40 6.04 1.59
C VAL A 475 -41.22 6.94 2.81
N GLN A 476 -41.95 6.62 3.88
CA GLN A 476 -41.70 7.16 5.21
C GLN A 476 -41.08 6.08 6.10
N PRO A 477 -40.28 6.44 7.11
CA PRO A 477 -39.70 7.77 7.35
C PRO A 477 -38.69 8.16 6.27
N ARG A 478 -38.36 9.46 6.18
CA ARG A 478 -37.39 9.95 5.17
C ARG A 478 -36.03 9.27 5.28
N SER A 479 -35.54 9.06 6.50
CA SER A 479 -34.30 8.33 6.79
C SER A 479 -34.59 7.13 7.67
N ILE A 480 -34.19 5.93 7.22
CA ILE A 480 -34.31 4.71 8.02
C ILE A 480 -33.27 4.67 9.14
N PHE A 481 -32.06 5.21 8.91
CA PHE A 481 -31.02 5.28 9.95
C PHE A 481 -31.52 6.01 11.19
N TYR A 482 -32.12 7.19 11.00
CA TYR A 482 -32.62 7.99 12.12
C TYR A 482 -33.87 7.39 12.75
N ALA A 483 -34.73 6.73 11.99
CA ALA A 483 -35.86 6.01 12.56
C ALA A 483 -35.42 4.84 13.46
N GLN A 484 -34.42 4.08 13.02
CA GLN A 484 -33.78 3.04 13.82
C GLN A 484 -33.11 3.63 15.07
N LEU A 485 -32.44 4.77 14.93
CA LEU A 485 -31.81 5.45 16.06
C LEU A 485 -32.81 5.94 17.10
N GLU A 486 -33.92 6.54 16.65
CA GLU A 486 -34.99 6.99 17.54
C GLU A 486 -35.64 5.82 18.29
N ASP A 487 -35.90 4.71 17.61
CA ASP A 487 -36.42 3.49 18.23
C ASP A 487 -35.40 2.88 19.21
N ARG A 488 -34.13 2.81 18.84
CA ARG A 488 -33.09 2.26 19.74
C ARG A 488 -32.89 3.11 20.99
N LEU A 489 -32.80 4.43 20.84
CA LEU A 489 -32.55 5.36 21.95
C LEU A 489 -33.82 5.73 22.73
N GLN A 490 -35.00 5.42 22.19
CA GLN A 490 -36.31 5.82 22.70
C GLN A 490 -36.41 7.35 22.91
N LYS A 491 -35.81 8.11 21.97
CA LYS A 491 -35.70 9.58 22.01
C LYS A 491 -35.78 10.15 20.60
N LYS A 492 -36.39 11.34 20.45
CA LYS A 492 -36.40 12.08 19.17
C LYS A 492 -35.00 12.50 18.77
N CYS A 493 -34.64 12.28 17.51
CA CYS A 493 -33.33 12.57 16.94
C CYS A 493 -33.39 13.55 15.76
N ALA A 494 -34.56 14.10 15.42
CA ALA A 494 -34.75 14.99 14.26
C ALA A 494 -33.78 16.19 14.18
N GLU A 495 -33.49 16.85 15.32
CA GLU A 495 -32.54 17.98 15.36
C GLU A 495 -31.12 17.55 15.04
N ARG A 496 -30.69 16.42 15.62
CA ARG A 496 -29.40 15.77 15.31
C ARG A 496 -29.33 15.31 13.86
N ALA A 497 -30.45 14.83 13.33
CA ALA A 497 -30.53 14.30 11.99
C ALA A 497 -30.25 15.35 10.93
N ARG A 498 -30.81 16.54 11.13
CA ARG A 498 -30.64 17.70 10.23
C ARG A 498 -30.83 17.29 8.76
N ILE A 499 -31.83 16.44 8.50
CA ILE A 499 -32.14 15.97 7.15
C ILE A 499 -32.66 17.15 6.34
N LEU A 500 -32.01 17.47 5.23
CA LEU A 500 -32.45 18.46 4.23
C LEU A 500 -33.96 18.33 3.99
N PRO A 501 -34.76 19.36 4.34
CA PRO A 501 -36.18 19.34 4.11
C PRO A 501 -36.50 19.21 2.62
N ARG A 502 -37.31 18.21 2.26
CA ARG A 502 -37.79 18.00 0.90
C ARG A 502 -39.31 17.80 0.95
N ASN A 503 -40.04 18.56 0.15
CA ASN A 503 -41.44 18.27 -0.10
C ASN A 503 -41.52 17.03 -1.00
N THR A 504 -41.90 15.89 -0.41
CA THR A 504 -42.09 14.62 -1.11
C THR A 504 -43.57 14.32 -1.41
N SER A 505 -44.49 15.18 -0.96
CA SER A 505 -45.92 15.10 -1.25
C SER A 505 -46.23 15.84 -2.56
N ALA A 506 -46.03 15.16 -3.69
CA ALA A 506 -46.45 15.64 -5.00
C ALA A 506 -47.70 14.88 -5.46
N THR A 507 -48.74 15.61 -5.88
CA THR A 507 -49.90 15.02 -6.56
C THR A 507 -49.62 14.91 -8.06
N SER A 508 -49.91 13.75 -8.65
CA SER A 508 -49.90 13.55 -10.10
C SER A 508 -51.12 14.18 -10.79
N SER A 509 -52.05 14.76 -10.03
CA SER A 509 -53.25 15.44 -10.52
C SER A 509 -53.57 16.65 -9.64
N PRO A 510 -52.74 17.72 -9.68
CA PRO A 510 -53.02 18.95 -8.94
C PRO A 510 -54.27 19.65 -9.48
N THR A 511 -54.98 20.39 -8.62
CA THR A 511 -55.95 21.37 -9.13
C THR A 511 -55.21 22.51 -9.85
N VAL A 512 -55.93 23.33 -10.62
CA VAL A 512 -55.32 24.45 -11.34
C VAL A 512 -54.63 25.41 -10.37
N GLU A 513 -55.24 25.67 -9.21
CA GLU A 513 -54.71 26.54 -8.16
C GLU A 513 -53.39 25.98 -7.61
N VAL A 514 -53.36 24.69 -7.23
CA VAL A 514 -52.14 24.02 -6.74
C VAL A 514 -51.06 24.02 -7.81
N ALA A 515 -51.40 23.78 -9.07
CA ALA A 515 -50.44 23.83 -10.18
C ALA A 515 -49.86 25.26 -10.37
N MET A 516 -50.68 26.30 -10.23
CA MET A 516 -50.21 27.69 -10.27
C MET A 516 -49.30 28.04 -9.09
N GLU A 517 -49.58 27.51 -7.90
CA GLU A 517 -48.70 27.65 -6.73
C GLU A 517 -47.36 26.97 -6.95
N LEU A 518 -47.36 25.70 -7.37
CA LEU A 518 -46.14 24.94 -7.69
C LEU A 518 -45.33 25.62 -8.81
N ALA A 519 -45.99 26.21 -9.81
CA ALA A 519 -45.33 26.97 -10.87
C ALA A 519 -44.65 28.25 -10.35
N LYS A 520 -45.24 28.93 -9.36
CA LYS A 520 -44.60 30.07 -8.68
C LYS A 520 -43.42 29.61 -7.84
N GLU A 521 -43.56 28.50 -7.11
CA GLU A 521 -42.47 27.91 -6.33
C GLU A 521 -41.27 27.53 -7.20
N ALA A 522 -41.50 27.06 -8.42
CA ALA A 522 -40.45 26.65 -9.37
C ALA A 522 -39.48 27.77 -9.78
N TYR A 523 -39.83 29.05 -9.60
CA TYR A 523 -38.91 30.17 -9.82
C TYR A 523 -37.83 30.29 -8.72
N ASN A 524 -38.02 29.62 -7.58
CA ASN A 524 -37.04 29.58 -6.51
C ASN A 524 -36.16 28.33 -6.68
N PRO A 525 -34.84 28.48 -6.87
CA PRO A 525 -33.93 27.35 -6.89
C PRO A 525 -34.07 26.51 -5.61
N ARG A 526 -34.05 25.18 -5.77
CA ARG A 526 -34.12 24.27 -4.61
C ARG A 526 -32.84 24.38 -3.79
N LEU A 527 -32.97 24.30 -2.47
CA LEU A 527 -31.84 24.16 -1.57
C LEU A 527 -31.09 22.85 -1.86
N THR A 528 -29.79 22.95 -2.15
CA THR A 528 -28.91 21.80 -2.39
C THR A 528 -28.32 21.27 -1.09
N LEU A 529 -27.82 20.04 -1.08
CA LEU A 529 -27.11 19.51 0.08
C LEU A 529 -25.85 20.33 0.40
N GLU A 530 -25.11 20.75 -0.62
CA GLU A 530 -23.94 21.62 -0.49
C GLU A 530 -24.26 22.89 0.32
N HIS A 531 -25.21 23.72 -0.15
CA HIS A 531 -25.65 24.91 0.57
C HIS A 531 -26.21 24.58 1.96
N TRP A 532 -26.89 23.43 2.11
CA TRP A 532 -27.36 22.97 3.42
C TRP A 532 -26.20 22.68 4.37
N ILE A 533 -25.14 22.00 3.94
CA ILE A 533 -23.92 21.80 4.73
C ILE A 533 -23.32 23.16 5.13
N GLU A 534 -23.23 24.10 4.20
CA GLU A 534 -22.65 25.43 4.42
C GLU A 534 -23.41 26.27 5.44
N GLN A 535 -24.74 26.14 5.50
CA GLN A 535 -25.61 26.82 6.46
C GLN A 535 -25.56 26.22 7.88
N GLY A 536 -24.88 25.10 8.09
CA GLY A 536 -24.77 24.48 9.42
C GLY A 536 -24.13 25.43 10.44
N ALA A 537 -24.53 25.33 11.71
CA ALA A 537 -23.85 26.00 12.82
C ALA A 537 -22.62 25.20 13.28
N PHE A 538 -21.57 25.88 13.76
CA PHE A 538 -20.44 25.23 14.41
C PHE A 538 -20.53 25.47 15.92
N ALA A 539 -20.98 24.45 16.65
CA ALA A 539 -21.20 24.54 18.10
C ALA A 539 -19.93 24.72 18.95
N PRO A 540 -18.77 24.11 18.62
CA PRO A 540 -17.56 24.26 19.42
C PRO A 540 -17.01 25.69 19.45
N SER A 541 -16.39 26.06 20.58
CA SER A 541 -15.78 27.38 20.74
C SER A 541 -14.52 27.55 19.90
N ILE A 542 -14.48 28.66 19.15
CA ILE A 542 -13.30 29.17 18.43
C ILE A 542 -12.59 30.29 19.21
N ALA A 543 -12.94 30.50 20.48
CA ALA A 543 -12.36 31.57 21.29
C ALA A 543 -10.88 31.30 21.60
N MET A 544 -10.06 32.32 21.38
CA MET A 544 -8.62 32.32 21.69
C MET A 544 -8.33 32.85 23.11
N SER A 545 -9.30 33.50 23.75
CA SER A 545 -9.13 34.13 25.07
C SER A 545 -8.75 33.09 26.13
N GLY A 546 -7.59 33.28 26.77
CA GLY A 546 -7.10 32.38 27.82
C GLY A 546 -6.43 31.10 27.30
N VAL A 547 -6.31 30.91 25.99
CA VAL A 547 -5.58 29.80 25.36
C VAL A 547 -4.13 30.25 25.13
N LYS A 548 -3.15 29.42 25.52
CA LYS A 548 -1.73 29.71 25.30
C LYS A 548 -1.37 29.55 23.83
N SER A 549 -0.55 30.46 23.29
CA SER A 549 0.05 30.28 21.97
C SER A 549 1.16 29.23 22.03
N ILE A 550 1.32 28.46 20.96
CA ILE A 550 2.48 27.56 20.79
C ILE A 550 3.80 28.33 20.79
N ASP A 551 3.78 29.62 20.41
CA ASP A 551 4.95 30.49 20.38
C ASP A 551 5.43 30.90 21.78
N ASP A 552 4.53 30.87 22.76
CA ASP A 552 4.85 31.18 24.17
C ASP A 552 5.41 29.95 24.91
N MET A 553 5.34 28.77 24.28
CA MET A 553 5.80 27.52 24.88
C MET A 553 7.29 27.36 24.63
N LYS A 554 8.07 27.15 25.71
CA LYS A 554 9.50 26.85 25.59
C LYS A 554 9.69 25.62 24.73
N GLU A 555 10.29 25.82 23.56
CA GLU A 555 10.75 24.74 22.73
C GLU A 555 11.72 23.88 23.56
N LYS A 556 11.42 22.59 23.73
CA LYS A 556 12.49 21.64 24.03
C LYS A 556 13.40 21.71 22.83
N LYS A 557 14.50 22.48 22.92
CA LYS A 557 15.59 22.43 21.95
C LYS A 557 16.02 20.97 21.91
N ILE A 558 15.50 20.24 20.94
CA ILE A 558 16.17 19.06 20.43
C ILE A 558 17.39 19.68 19.78
N THR A 559 18.48 19.76 20.54
CA THR A 559 19.78 20.12 20.00
C THR A 559 19.94 19.23 18.78
N PRO A 560 20.05 19.78 17.56
CA PRO A 560 20.46 18.97 16.43
C PRO A 560 21.72 18.28 16.93
N ASN A 561 21.74 16.95 16.95
CA ASN A 561 22.97 16.23 17.23
C ASN A 561 24.03 16.92 16.38
N LYS A 562 25.09 17.42 17.04
CA LYS A 562 26.24 18.04 16.36
C LYS A 562 26.47 17.22 15.10
N THR A 563 26.50 17.89 13.95
CA THR A 563 26.82 17.30 12.66
C THR A 563 28.14 16.55 12.81
N SER A 564 28.08 15.29 13.22
CA SER A 564 29.14 14.35 12.95
C SER A 564 29.23 14.28 11.44
N ALA A 565 30.45 14.15 10.90
CA ALA A 565 30.59 13.77 9.50
C ALA A 565 29.61 12.62 9.23
N GLN A 566 28.78 12.76 8.19
CA GLN A 566 27.90 11.65 7.80
C GLN A 566 28.80 10.46 7.49
N PRO A 567 28.49 9.26 8.00
CA PRO A 567 29.24 8.05 7.66
C PRO A 567 29.34 7.94 6.14
N GLU A 568 30.55 7.79 5.60
CA GLU A 568 30.77 7.83 4.16
C GLU A 568 31.04 6.42 3.63
N VAL A 569 30.18 5.97 2.70
CA VAL A 569 30.44 4.76 1.92
C VAL A 569 31.49 5.07 0.86
N THR A 570 32.64 4.41 0.96
CA THR A 570 33.80 4.63 0.10
C THR A 570 34.31 3.31 -0.47
N ILE A 571 35.10 3.39 -1.53
CA ILE A 571 35.89 2.27 -2.02
C ILE A 571 37.34 2.54 -1.65
N ALA A 572 37.87 1.73 -0.75
CA ALA A 572 39.25 1.82 -0.27
C ALA A 572 39.89 0.44 -0.32
N ASN A 573 41.14 0.36 -0.78
CA ASN A 573 41.86 -0.90 -1.02
C ASN A 573 41.05 -1.91 -1.85
N GLY A 574 40.29 -1.41 -2.84
CA GLY A 574 39.39 -2.20 -3.67
C GLY A 574 38.29 -2.92 -2.89
N ARG A 575 37.81 -2.31 -1.78
CA ARG A 575 36.70 -2.82 -0.99
C ARG A 575 35.70 -1.72 -0.67
N ILE A 576 34.41 -2.07 -0.69
CA ILE A 576 33.33 -1.18 -0.24
C ILE A 576 33.31 -1.15 1.29
N GLN A 577 33.49 0.02 1.87
CA GLN A 577 33.65 0.22 3.31
C GLN A 577 32.83 1.42 3.78
N MET A 578 32.50 1.44 5.07
CA MET A 578 32.00 2.61 5.77
C MET A 578 32.90 2.89 6.97
N ASP A 579 33.48 4.09 7.03
CA ASP A 579 34.41 4.51 8.08
C ASP A 579 35.56 3.51 8.33
N GLY A 580 36.12 2.96 7.25
CA GLY A 580 37.19 1.95 7.29
C GLY A 580 36.75 0.54 7.71
N THR A 581 35.45 0.29 7.85
CA THR A 581 34.88 -1.02 8.19
C THR A 581 34.29 -1.65 6.93
N LEU A 582 34.66 -2.90 6.63
CA LEU A 582 34.09 -3.65 5.51
C LEU A 582 32.58 -3.81 5.66
N LEU A 583 31.81 -3.47 4.61
CA LEU A 583 30.37 -3.71 4.58
C LEU A 583 30.08 -5.16 4.22
N VAL A 584 29.21 -5.82 5.00
CA VAL A 584 28.84 -7.24 4.85
C VAL A 584 27.33 -7.42 5.01
N GLY A 585 26.74 -8.37 4.30
CA GLY A 585 25.31 -8.68 4.38
C GLY A 585 24.72 -9.18 3.06
N GLY A 586 23.48 -9.69 3.11
CA GLY A 586 22.77 -10.18 1.93
C GLY A 586 22.27 -9.08 1.00
N SER A 587 21.66 -9.46 -0.12
CA SER A 587 20.87 -8.55 -0.96
C SER A 587 19.38 -8.88 -0.92
N HIS A 588 18.56 -7.87 -1.16
CA HIS A 588 17.13 -7.96 -1.37
C HIS A 588 16.76 -7.34 -2.71
N THR A 589 16.15 -8.13 -3.59
CA THR A 589 15.68 -7.64 -4.89
C THR A 589 14.24 -7.17 -4.78
N THR A 590 13.95 -6.01 -5.36
CA THR A 590 12.59 -5.48 -5.42
C THR A 590 11.65 -6.46 -6.16
N PRO A 591 10.42 -6.69 -5.66
CA PRO A 591 9.42 -7.49 -6.37
C PRO A 591 9.05 -6.85 -7.72
N TRP A 592 9.01 -7.63 -8.79
CA TRP A 592 8.76 -7.11 -10.15
C TRP A 592 7.28 -6.80 -10.45
N TRP A 593 6.36 -7.60 -9.90
CA TRP A 593 4.92 -7.52 -10.18
C TRP A 593 3.99 -8.27 -9.19
N ASN A 594 4.49 -9.17 -8.33
CA ASN A 594 3.71 -10.24 -7.68
C ASN A 594 2.94 -9.90 -6.38
N GLY A 595 2.74 -8.62 -6.05
CA GLY A 595 2.05 -8.20 -4.82
C GLY A 595 0.53 -8.40 -4.89
N LYS A 596 -0.14 -8.65 -3.76
CA LYS A 596 -1.61 -8.72 -3.66
C LYS A 596 -2.11 -7.89 -2.47
N LEU A 597 -3.31 -7.32 -2.61
CA LEU A 597 -3.92 -6.45 -1.58
C LEU A 597 -4.77 -7.21 -0.55
N LYS A 598 -5.06 -8.50 -0.81
CA LYS A 598 -5.78 -9.38 0.12
C LYS A 598 -4.98 -9.55 1.41
N THR A 599 -5.65 -9.45 2.55
CA THR A 599 -5.05 -9.50 3.89
C THR A 599 -4.30 -10.82 4.14
N SER A 600 -4.80 -11.94 3.61
CA SER A 600 -4.17 -13.27 3.66
C SER A 600 -2.75 -13.28 3.07
N PHE A 601 -2.52 -12.51 2.01
CA PHE A 601 -1.23 -12.43 1.32
C PHE A 601 -0.20 -11.56 2.04
N LEU A 602 -0.63 -10.47 2.69
CA LEU A 602 0.27 -9.48 3.30
C LEU A 602 1.26 -10.10 4.31
N LYS A 603 0.87 -11.19 4.99
CA LYS A 603 1.73 -11.96 5.92
C LYS A 603 3.01 -12.51 5.27
N LYS A 604 3.03 -12.68 3.94
CA LYS A 604 4.16 -13.22 3.16
C LYS A 604 4.84 -12.14 2.30
N ALA A 605 4.42 -10.89 2.42
CA ALA A 605 4.94 -9.83 1.59
C ALA A 605 6.39 -9.49 1.95
N SER A 606 7.13 -9.03 0.96
CA SER A 606 8.47 -8.47 1.09
C SER A 606 8.45 -6.97 0.75
N PRO A 607 9.39 -6.16 1.27
CA PRO A 607 9.38 -4.72 1.05
C PRO A 607 9.70 -4.34 -0.40
N ALA A 608 9.13 -3.23 -0.87
CA ALA A 608 9.41 -2.62 -2.17
C ALA A 608 9.42 -1.09 -2.03
N ILE A 609 10.49 -0.43 -2.48
CA ILE A 609 10.62 1.03 -2.31
C ILE A 609 9.62 1.78 -3.21
N THR A 610 9.32 1.28 -4.40
CA THR A 610 8.52 2.01 -5.41
C THR A 610 7.17 1.35 -5.72
N ARG A 611 6.74 0.41 -4.88
CA ARG A 611 5.36 -0.10 -4.92
C ARG A 611 4.44 0.91 -4.25
N PHE A 612 3.31 1.18 -4.88
CA PHE A 612 2.32 2.11 -4.38
C PHE A 612 0.94 1.44 -4.28
N VAL A 613 0.30 1.59 -3.13
CA VAL A 613 -1.09 1.23 -2.88
C VAL A 613 -1.80 2.48 -2.40
N PRO A 614 -2.68 3.07 -3.23
CA PRO A 614 -3.41 4.28 -2.88
C PRO A 614 -4.05 4.20 -1.50
N GLY A 615 -3.71 5.16 -0.65
CA GLY A 615 -4.25 5.30 0.70
C GLY A 615 -3.83 4.21 1.69
N ARG A 616 -3.01 3.21 1.34
CA ARG A 616 -2.64 2.11 2.26
C ARG A 616 -1.12 1.99 2.41
N GLU A 617 -0.66 1.97 3.66
CA GLU A 617 0.75 1.90 4.01
C GLU A 617 1.08 0.67 4.85
N GLY A 618 2.33 0.23 4.81
CA GLY A 618 2.81 -0.93 5.55
C GLY A 618 3.47 -1.98 4.67
N LEU A 619 3.95 -3.05 5.30
CA LEU A 619 4.69 -4.10 4.61
C LEU A 619 3.83 -4.77 3.52
N GLY A 620 4.30 -4.74 2.28
CA GLY A 620 3.56 -5.32 1.15
C GLY A 620 2.53 -4.39 0.50
N LEU A 621 2.29 -3.23 1.09
CA LEU A 621 1.45 -2.15 0.59
C LEU A 621 2.35 -1.03 0.06
N THR A 622 2.08 0.23 0.39
CA THR A 622 3.08 1.31 0.29
C THR A 622 4.02 1.22 1.49
N ASP A 623 5.19 0.62 1.30
CA ASP A 623 6.14 0.40 2.40
C ASP A 623 6.70 1.73 2.95
N ARG A 624 6.67 1.96 4.26
CA ARG A 624 7.36 3.11 4.88
C ARG A 624 8.87 2.89 4.85
N ILE A 625 9.66 3.89 4.40
CA ILE A 625 11.12 3.72 4.21
C ILE A 625 11.82 3.33 5.52
N ASP A 626 11.43 3.92 6.65
CA ASP A 626 12.00 3.56 7.96
C ASP A 626 11.75 2.08 8.31
N SER A 627 10.58 1.55 7.94
CA SER A 627 10.24 0.12 8.11
C SER A 627 11.06 -0.78 7.17
N VAL A 628 11.34 -0.34 5.94
CA VAL A 628 12.21 -1.07 5.00
C VAL A 628 13.63 -1.18 5.57
N ILE A 629 14.19 -0.07 6.08
CA ILE A 629 15.51 -0.05 6.71
C ILE A 629 15.53 -0.97 7.95
N GLY A 630 14.50 -0.89 8.80
CA GLY A 630 14.35 -1.78 9.95
C GLY A 630 14.30 -3.26 9.57
N TYR A 631 13.55 -3.60 8.51
CA TYR A 631 13.48 -4.95 7.97
C TYR A 631 14.84 -5.45 7.48
N MET A 632 15.56 -4.64 6.71
CA MET A 632 16.89 -5.00 6.18
C MET A 632 17.88 -5.27 7.32
N LYS A 633 17.92 -4.41 8.34
CA LYS A 633 18.77 -4.58 9.52
C LYS A 633 18.45 -5.86 10.27
N GLN A 634 17.17 -6.15 10.50
CA GLN A 634 16.73 -7.37 11.19
C GLN A 634 17.11 -8.64 10.41
N LYS A 635 17.12 -8.57 9.08
CA LYS A 635 17.42 -9.70 8.19
C LYS A 635 18.88 -9.79 7.75
N ASN A 636 19.76 -8.93 8.27
CA ASN A 636 21.16 -8.82 7.85
C ASN A 636 21.32 -8.62 6.32
N ILE A 637 20.46 -7.78 5.75
CA ILE A 637 20.49 -7.37 4.35
C ILE A 637 21.25 -6.04 4.26
N LEU A 638 22.26 -6.00 3.40
CA LEU A 638 23.08 -4.82 3.14
C LEU A 638 22.60 -4.06 1.88
N VAL A 639 22.27 -4.80 0.83
CA VAL A 639 21.96 -4.25 -0.49
C VAL A 639 20.47 -4.32 -0.77
N PHE A 640 19.87 -3.21 -1.16
CA PHE A 640 18.58 -3.19 -1.84
C PHE A 640 18.83 -3.07 -3.35
N ASP A 641 18.52 -4.12 -4.10
CA ASP A 641 18.68 -4.19 -5.55
C ASP A 641 17.35 -3.79 -6.23
N GLN A 642 17.36 -2.61 -6.85
CA GLN A 642 16.18 -1.90 -7.32
C GLN A 642 16.20 -1.73 -8.83
N ASN A 643 15.12 -2.18 -9.48
CA ASN A 643 14.70 -1.84 -10.84
C ASN A 643 13.24 -1.37 -10.83
N TYR A 644 12.75 -0.76 -11.91
CA TYR A 644 11.32 -0.45 -12.04
C TYR A 644 10.49 -1.68 -12.45
N GLY A 645 9.19 -1.64 -12.14
CA GLY A 645 8.31 -2.80 -12.31
C GLY A 645 8.10 -3.25 -13.75
N LEU A 646 7.70 -4.51 -13.89
CA LEU A 646 7.43 -5.15 -15.19
C LEU A 646 6.26 -4.49 -15.93
N TRP A 647 5.22 -4.11 -15.18
CA TRP A 647 4.07 -3.33 -15.64
C TRP A 647 3.45 -2.59 -14.46
N TYR A 648 2.73 -1.51 -14.77
CA TYR A 648 2.03 -0.70 -13.77
C TYR A 648 0.78 -1.39 -13.20
N ASP A 649 0.02 -2.05 -14.08
CA ASP A 649 -1.34 -2.55 -13.84
C ASP A 649 -1.36 -4.06 -13.63
N ARG A 650 -1.94 -4.52 -12.51
CA ARG A 650 -2.03 -5.93 -12.15
C ARG A 650 -2.96 -6.75 -13.04
N ARG A 651 -3.80 -6.12 -13.89
CA ARG A 651 -4.52 -6.86 -14.95
C ARG A 651 -3.54 -7.63 -15.85
N ARG A 652 -2.31 -7.14 -16.03
CA ARG A 652 -1.27 -7.78 -16.85
C ARG A 652 -0.63 -9.03 -16.23
N ASP A 653 -0.99 -9.40 -15.02
CA ASP A 653 -0.62 -10.69 -14.44
C ASP A 653 -1.09 -11.89 -15.28
N ASP A 654 -2.13 -11.71 -16.10
CA ASP A 654 -2.57 -12.70 -17.09
C ASP A 654 -1.52 -13.00 -18.18
N HIS A 655 -0.45 -12.18 -18.27
CA HIS A 655 0.58 -12.23 -19.30
C HIS A 655 0.02 -12.13 -20.73
N GLU A 656 -1.09 -11.41 -20.89
CA GLU A 656 -1.69 -11.18 -22.20
C GLU A 656 -1.04 -10.00 -22.93
N ARG A 657 -1.24 -9.94 -24.24
CA ARG A 657 -0.71 -8.89 -25.13
C ARG A 657 -1.77 -7.85 -25.54
N VAL A 658 -3.02 -8.09 -25.16
CA VAL A 658 -4.17 -7.29 -25.61
C VAL A 658 -4.24 -5.93 -24.91
N ARG A 659 -4.83 -4.96 -25.60
CA ARG A 659 -5.14 -3.64 -25.04
C ARG A 659 -6.21 -3.78 -23.95
N ARG A 660 -6.09 -3.03 -22.86
CA ARG A 660 -7.14 -2.96 -21.84
C ARG A 660 -8.28 -2.08 -22.32
N ARG A 661 -9.51 -2.42 -21.92
CA ARG A 661 -10.74 -1.74 -22.34
C ARG A 661 -10.77 -0.28 -21.90
N ASP A 662 -10.27 -0.03 -20.69
CA ASP A 662 -10.39 1.23 -19.97
C ASP A 662 -9.21 1.40 -18.99
N GLY A 663 -9.14 2.58 -18.38
CA GLY A 663 -8.14 2.94 -17.37
C GLY A 663 -8.38 2.33 -15.97
N ASP A 664 -9.27 1.34 -15.81
CA ASP A 664 -9.54 0.72 -14.51
C ASP A 664 -8.42 -0.24 -14.06
N VAL A 665 -7.25 0.33 -13.83
CA VAL A 665 -6.02 -0.37 -13.42
C VAL A 665 -6.12 -0.94 -12.00
N TRP A 666 -5.48 -2.09 -11.76
CA TRP A 666 -5.55 -2.78 -10.48
C TRP A 666 -4.24 -2.68 -9.68
N GLY A 667 -4.36 -2.39 -8.38
CA GLY A 667 -3.24 -2.31 -7.44
C GLY A 667 -2.79 -3.68 -6.89
N PRO A 668 -1.59 -3.77 -6.28
CA PRO A 668 -0.63 -2.68 -6.07
C PRO A 668 0.00 -2.19 -7.37
N PHE A 669 0.26 -0.89 -7.46
CA PHE A 669 0.92 -0.28 -8.61
C PHE A 669 2.43 -0.40 -8.47
N TYR A 670 3.08 -0.85 -9.53
CA TYR A 670 4.54 -0.85 -9.64
C TYR A 670 4.96 0.35 -10.48
N GLU A 671 5.26 1.45 -9.78
CA GLU A 671 5.48 2.75 -10.38
C GLU A 671 6.67 2.74 -11.34
N GLN A 672 6.49 3.47 -12.44
CA GLN A 672 7.49 3.65 -13.49
C GLN A 672 8.27 4.95 -13.23
N PRO A 673 9.54 5.05 -13.66
CA PRO A 673 10.37 6.24 -13.40
C PRO A 673 9.95 7.48 -14.22
N PHE A 674 8.98 7.32 -15.12
CA PHE A 674 8.45 8.34 -16.01
C PHE A 674 7.05 8.76 -15.57
N GLY A 675 6.80 10.06 -15.54
CA GLY A 675 5.49 10.65 -15.25
C GLY A 675 4.55 10.52 -16.44
N ARG A 676 3.25 10.51 -16.15
CA ARG A 676 2.20 10.53 -17.18
C ARG A 676 2.07 11.93 -17.79
N SER A 677 1.68 12.00 -19.05
CA SER A 677 1.58 13.27 -19.81
C SER A 677 0.21 13.95 -19.69
N GLY A 678 -0.82 13.20 -19.28
CA GLY A 678 -2.22 13.62 -19.39
C GLY A 678 -2.78 13.54 -20.81
N GLN A 679 -1.97 13.15 -21.81
CA GLN A 679 -2.32 13.16 -23.22
C GLN A 679 -2.46 11.75 -23.80
N GLY A 680 -3.44 11.57 -24.69
CA GLY A 680 -3.73 10.30 -25.35
C GLY A 680 -4.06 9.17 -24.37
N THR A 681 -4.02 7.94 -24.87
CA THR A 681 -4.32 6.73 -24.08
C THR A 681 -3.24 5.69 -24.36
N ALA A 682 -2.63 5.18 -23.29
CA ALA A 682 -1.67 4.08 -23.28
C ALA A 682 -2.37 2.72 -23.36
N TRP A 683 -1.60 1.63 -23.48
CA TRP A 683 -2.16 0.30 -23.71
C TRP A 683 -3.00 -0.25 -22.54
N GLU A 684 -2.74 0.24 -21.33
CA GLU A 684 -3.49 -0.04 -20.11
C GLU A 684 -4.71 0.88 -19.88
N GLY A 685 -4.94 1.87 -20.75
CA GLY A 685 -6.13 2.74 -20.71
C GLY A 685 -5.98 4.06 -19.95
N LEU A 686 -4.84 4.31 -19.30
CA LEU A 686 -4.49 5.61 -18.70
C LEU A 686 -3.79 6.54 -19.71
N SER A 687 -3.47 7.79 -19.36
CA SER A 687 -2.75 8.67 -20.30
C SER A 687 -1.33 8.19 -20.59
N LYS A 688 -0.80 8.54 -21.77
CA LYS A 688 0.55 8.14 -22.18
C LYS A 688 1.63 8.72 -21.27
N TYR A 689 2.75 8.04 -21.13
CA TYR A 689 3.94 8.56 -20.46
C TYR A 689 4.59 9.71 -21.26
N ASP A 690 5.28 10.60 -20.55
CA ASP A 690 6.31 11.45 -21.13
C ASP A 690 7.67 11.01 -20.58
N LEU A 691 8.50 10.44 -21.44
CA LEU A 691 9.83 9.94 -21.07
C LEU A 691 10.80 11.06 -20.65
N ASN A 692 10.47 12.33 -20.96
CA ASN A 692 11.22 13.51 -20.52
C ASN A 692 10.74 14.05 -19.17
N ARG A 693 9.62 13.52 -18.64
CA ARG A 693 9.06 13.89 -17.34
C ARG A 693 9.41 12.81 -16.31
N PRO A 694 10.33 13.05 -15.36
CA PRO A 694 10.54 12.12 -14.26
C PRO A 694 9.27 11.99 -13.39
N ASN A 695 8.92 10.77 -12.95
CA ASN A 695 7.91 10.54 -11.91
C ASN A 695 8.48 10.98 -10.57
N ALA A 696 8.06 12.14 -10.08
CA ALA A 696 8.75 12.78 -8.96
C ALA A 696 8.60 11.97 -7.66
N TRP A 697 7.47 11.29 -7.45
CA TRP A 697 7.27 10.39 -6.31
C TRP A 697 8.19 9.17 -6.35
N TYR A 698 8.35 8.53 -7.52
CA TYR A 698 9.25 7.39 -7.69
C TYR A 698 10.69 7.76 -7.28
N TRP A 699 11.18 8.88 -7.79
CA TRP A 699 12.55 9.34 -7.55
C TRP A 699 12.75 9.83 -6.11
N SER A 700 11.77 10.52 -5.52
CA SER A 700 11.85 10.97 -4.13
C SER A 700 11.91 9.80 -3.14
N ARG A 701 11.16 8.72 -3.40
CA ARG A 701 11.14 7.49 -2.58
C ARG A 701 12.49 6.79 -2.56
N LEU A 702 13.13 6.65 -3.72
CA LEU A 702 14.47 6.07 -3.80
C LEU A 702 15.51 6.95 -3.12
N LYS A 703 15.39 8.28 -3.27
CA LYS A 703 16.28 9.23 -2.62
C LYS A 703 16.15 9.18 -1.10
N GLU A 704 14.92 9.12 -0.59
CA GLU A 704 14.64 8.97 0.84
C GLU A 704 15.29 7.69 1.40
N PHE A 705 15.18 6.56 0.68
CA PHE A 705 15.87 5.32 1.05
C PHE A 705 17.38 5.49 1.08
N ALA A 706 17.97 6.09 0.03
CA ALA A 706 19.41 6.32 -0.03
C ALA A 706 19.89 7.20 1.13
N GLU A 707 19.22 8.32 1.39
CA GLU A 707 19.57 9.25 2.47
C GLU A 707 19.43 8.62 3.85
N LYS A 708 18.30 7.97 4.14
CA LYS A 708 18.07 7.37 5.45
C LYS A 708 18.93 6.12 5.67
N GLY A 709 19.07 5.28 4.65
CA GLY A 709 19.86 4.04 4.70
C GLY A 709 21.37 4.27 4.80
N SER A 710 21.88 5.41 4.31
CA SER A 710 23.30 5.74 4.37
C SER A 710 23.87 5.72 5.79
N LYS A 711 23.08 6.15 6.79
CA LYS A 711 23.45 6.18 8.22
C LYS A 711 23.76 4.80 8.79
N ASP A 712 23.17 3.76 8.19
CA ASP A 712 23.33 2.36 8.59
C ASP A 712 24.28 1.60 7.64
N GLY A 713 24.89 2.27 6.67
CA GLY A 713 25.74 1.66 5.64
C GLY A 713 24.98 0.84 4.60
N LEU A 714 23.64 1.00 4.51
CA LEU A 714 22.84 0.29 3.51
C LEU A 714 23.10 0.85 2.11
N LEU A 715 23.18 -0.06 1.15
CA LEU A 715 23.48 0.26 -0.24
C LEU A 715 22.22 0.15 -1.11
N LEU A 716 22.04 1.13 -1.99
CA LEU A 716 21.06 1.04 -3.08
C LEU A 716 21.80 0.65 -4.36
N PHE A 717 21.57 -0.58 -4.82
CA PHE A 717 21.98 -0.99 -6.17
C PHE A 717 20.88 -0.54 -7.10
N HIS A 718 21.14 0.54 -7.84
CA HIS A 718 20.19 1.16 -8.73
C HIS A 718 20.41 0.65 -10.16
N GLU A 719 19.58 -0.29 -10.58
CA GLU A 719 19.56 -0.83 -11.93
C GLU A 719 18.82 0.16 -12.83
N ASN A 720 19.56 0.90 -13.66
CA ASN A 720 18.98 1.97 -14.46
C ASN A 720 17.89 1.45 -15.40
N TYR A 721 18.10 0.30 -16.03
CA TYR A 721 17.12 -0.32 -16.91
C TYR A 721 16.64 -1.69 -16.38
N PHE A 722 15.59 -2.23 -17.01
CA PHE A 722 15.14 -3.59 -16.77
C PHE A 722 14.99 -4.35 -18.11
N GLN A 723 16.04 -5.07 -18.50
CA GLN A 723 16.12 -5.75 -19.79
C GLN A 723 15.03 -6.81 -19.98
N HIS A 724 14.49 -7.36 -18.89
CA HIS A 724 13.40 -8.32 -18.95
C HIS A 724 12.16 -7.79 -19.70
N ASN A 725 11.97 -6.45 -19.74
CA ASN A 725 10.84 -5.81 -20.43
C ASN A 725 10.95 -5.84 -21.96
N ILE A 726 12.16 -5.97 -22.49
CA ILE A 726 12.46 -5.81 -23.92
C ILE A 726 12.81 -7.14 -24.60
N LEU A 727 12.77 -8.24 -23.85
CA LEU A 727 13.01 -9.60 -24.31
C LEU A 727 11.92 -10.54 -23.80
N GLU A 728 11.90 -11.74 -24.37
CA GLU A 728 11.24 -12.93 -23.84
C GLU A 728 9.70 -12.99 -23.90
N ALA A 729 8.93 -12.00 -23.50
CA ALA A 729 7.46 -12.10 -23.55
C ALA A 729 6.80 -10.78 -23.95
N GLY A 730 5.87 -10.85 -24.90
CA GLY A 730 5.16 -9.67 -25.39
C GLY A 730 4.42 -8.91 -24.29
N ALA A 731 3.92 -9.62 -23.28
CA ALA A 731 3.25 -9.02 -22.12
C ALA A 731 4.12 -8.01 -21.36
N HIS A 732 5.43 -8.23 -21.32
CA HIS A 732 6.37 -7.32 -20.64
C HIS A 732 6.57 -6.02 -21.44
N TRP A 733 6.43 -6.11 -22.77
CA TRP A 733 6.66 -4.98 -23.68
C TRP A 733 5.40 -4.13 -23.91
N VAL A 734 4.22 -4.74 -23.92
CA VAL A 734 2.98 -4.05 -24.31
C VAL A 734 2.63 -2.86 -23.43
N ASP A 735 2.97 -2.92 -22.14
CA ASP A 735 2.77 -1.84 -21.16
C ASP A 735 4.08 -1.09 -20.84
N CYS A 736 5.19 -1.41 -21.53
CA CYS A 736 6.48 -0.74 -21.30
C CYS A 736 6.39 0.75 -21.68
N PRO A 737 6.85 1.70 -20.84
CA PRO A 737 6.80 3.13 -21.16
C PRO A 737 7.52 3.51 -22.45
N TRP A 738 8.58 2.78 -22.82
CA TRP A 738 9.40 3.08 -24.01
C TRP A 738 8.73 2.73 -25.33
N ARG A 739 7.73 1.84 -25.32
CA ARG A 739 6.96 1.46 -26.51
C ARG A 739 6.22 2.68 -27.07
N SER A 740 6.25 2.88 -28.39
CA SER A 740 5.70 4.08 -29.04
C SER A 740 4.20 4.29 -28.81
N THR A 741 3.43 3.21 -28.58
CA THR A 741 2.01 3.35 -28.19
C THR A 741 1.81 3.98 -26.80
N ASN A 742 2.77 3.83 -25.89
CA ASN A 742 2.62 4.18 -24.47
C ASN A 742 3.23 5.54 -24.09
N ASN A 743 3.92 6.23 -25.01
CA ASN A 743 4.50 7.54 -24.74
C ASN A 743 4.24 8.56 -25.87
N ILE A 744 4.52 9.83 -25.58
CA ILE A 744 4.39 10.94 -26.52
C ILE A 744 5.70 11.31 -27.24
N ASN A 745 6.80 10.63 -26.94
CA ASN A 745 8.17 11.02 -27.31
C ASN A 745 8.63 10.48 -28.68
N GLN A 746 7.75 9.82 -29.44
CA GLN A 746 8.02 9.33 -30.79
C GLN A 746 9.26 8.40 -30.86
N THR A 747 9.32 7.39 -29.98
CA THR A 747 10.47 6.48 -29.84
C THR A 747 10.79 5.63 -31.09
N GLY A 748 9.88 5.57 -32.06
CA GLY A 748 10.10 4.92 -33.36
C GLY A 748 10.13 3.39 -33.33
N PHE A 749 9.60 2.77 -32.27
CA PHE A 749 9.43 1.32 -32.24
C PHE A 749 8.27 0.91 -33.16
N PRO A 750 8.38 -0.23 -33.87
CA PRO A 750 7.35 -0.67 -34.80
C PRO A 750 6.02 -0.98 -34.10
N GLU A 751 4.92 -0.58 -34.74
CA GLU A 751 3.56 -0.86 -34.33
C GLU A 751 2.74 -1.41 -35.51
N PRO A 752 1.85 -2.42 -35.29
CA PRO A 752 1.69 -3.19 -34.06
C PRO A 752 2.97 -3.91 -33.63
N ALA A 753 3.15 -4.10 -32.32
CA ALA A 753 4.36 -4.72 -31.78
C ALA A 753 4.68 -6.07 -32.47
N PRO A 754 5.93 -6.28 -32.92
CA PRO A 754 6.29 -7.43 -33.75
C PRO A 754 6.52 -8.69 -32.91
N PHE A 755 5.44 -9.34 -32.48
CA PHE A 755 5.53 -10.54 -31.65
C PHE A 755 6.03 -11.75 -32.45
N ALA A 756 7.11 -12.38 -31.99
CA ALA A 756 7.59 -13.64 -32.53
C ALA A 756 6.68 -14.79 -32.07
N GLY A 757 6.11 -15.51 -33.05
CA GLY A 757 5.13 -16.57 -32.81
C GLY A 757 3.90 -16.09 -32.03
N ASP A 758 3.52 -14.82 -32.22
CA ASP A 758 2.45 -14.13 -31.50
C ASP A 758 2.51 -14.32 -29.98
N LYS A 759 3.72 -14.33 -29.38
CA LYS A 759 3.88 -14.49 -27.92
C LYS A 759 5.12 -13.81 -27.38
N ARG A 760 6.22 -13.98 -28.09
CA ARG A 760 7.56 -13.56 -27.64
C ARG A 760 7.90 -12.19 -28.23
N ILE A 761 8.78 -11.45 -27.56
CA ILE A 761 9.27 -10.17 -28.05
C ILE A 761 10.80 -10.15 -28.00
N PHE A 762 11.42 -9.52 -28.98
CA PHE A 762 12.87 -9.41 -29.14
C PHE A 762 13.23 -8.03 -29.68
N VAL A 763 13.09 -7.00 -28.85
CA VAL A 763 13.33 -5.59 -29.26
C VAL A 763 14.59 -5.01 -28.64
N ALA A 764 15.41 -5.80 -27.93
CA ALA A 764 16.61 -5.31 -27.26
C ALA A 764 17.62 -4.66 -28.21
N ASP A 765 17.85 -5.22 -29.40
CA ASP A 765 18.73 -4.62 -30.41
C ASP A 765 18.24 -3.22 -30.84
N MET A 766 16.93 -3.06 -31.06
CA MET A 766 16.31 -1.76 -31.39
C MET A 766 16.35 -0.78 -30.21
N PHE A 767 16.19 -1.29 -28.99
CA PHE A 767 16.19 -0.49 -27.77
C PHE A 767 17.60 0.04 -27.49
N TYR A 768 18.62 -0.80 -27.62
CA TYR A 768 20.01 -0.42 -27.40
C TYR A 768 20.69 0.23 -28.61
N ASP A 769 19.95 0.49 -29.70
CA ASP A 769 20.45 1.21 -30.87
C ASP A 769 20.59 2.72 -30.57
N ILE A 770 21.84 3.13 -30.35
CA ILE A 770 22.24 4.52 -30.09
C ILE A 770 22.42 5.35 -31.37
N THR A 771 22.22 4.77 -32.56
CA THR A 771 22.30 5.53 -33.83
C THR A 771 20.99 6.26 -34.13
N HIS A 772 19.87 5.80 -33.56
CA HIS A 772 18.59 6.47 -33.69
C HIS A 772 18.56 7.75 -32.84
N PRO A 773 18.42 8.96 -33.44
CA PRO A 773 18.66 10.22 -32.75
C PRO A 773 17.74 10.46 -31.56
N VAL A 774 16.44 10.14 -31.70
CA VAL A 774 15.46 10.31 -30.61
C VAL A 774 15.76 9.39 -29.42
N ARG A 775 15.92 8.07 -29.65
CA ARG A 775 16.22 7.10 -28.58
C ARG A 775 17.54 7.39 -27.91
N ARG A 776 18.58 7.75 -28.67
CA ARG A 776 19.89 8.14 -28.13
C ARG A 776 19.75 9.28 -27.12
N GLU A 777 18.99 10.32 -27.46
CA GLU A 777 18.79 11.47 -26.58
C GLU A 777 17.95 11.10 -25.35
N LEU A 778 16.88 10.32 -25.51
CA LEU A 778 16.08 9.82 -24.39
C LEU A 778 16.92 8.95 -23.43
N HIS A 779 17.78 8.05 -23.94
CA HIS A 779 18.70 7.30 -23.10
C HIS A 779 19.68 8.22 -22.39
N LYS A 780 20.26 9.21 -23.08
CA LYS A 780 21.17 10.18 -22.46
C LYS A 780 20.50 10.91 -21.30
N GLN A 781 19.29 11.43 -21.51
CA GLN A 781 18.53 12.16 -20.50
C GLN A 781 18.15 11.27 -19.32
N TYR A 782 17.68 10.04 -19.60
CA TYR A 782 17.31 9.10 -18.54
C TYR A 782 18.52 8.67 -17.70
N ILE A 783 19.66 8.38 -18.32
CA ILE A 783 20.91 8.08 -17.59
C ILE A 783 21.28 9.27 -16.69
N ARG A 784 21.23 10.50 -17.21
CA ARG A 784 21.51 11.70 -16.42
C ARG A 784 20.50 11.91 -15.30
N GLN A 785 19.23 11.55 -15.49
CA GLN A 785 18.23 11.58 -14.41
C GLN A 785 18.60 10.60 -13.29
N CYS A 786 19.03 9.38 -13.62
CA CYS A 786 19.53 8.41 -12.63
C CYS A 786 20.72 8.98 -11.83
N LEU A 787 21.64 9.70 -12.48
CA LEU A 787 22.80 10.30 -11.82
C LEU A 787 22.43 11.52 -10.97
N ASN A 788 21.63 12.44 -11.54
CA ASN A 788 21.20 13.68 -10.90
C ASN A 788 20.44 13.42 -9.60
N ASN A 789 19.57 12.40 -9.57
CA ASN A 789 18.77 12.12 -8.38
C ASN A 789 19.63 11.73 -7.16
N PHE A 790 20.80 11.12 -7.40
CA PHE A 790 21.66 10.53 -6.38
C PHE A 790 23.08 11.15 -6.33
N ALA A 791 23.27 12.34 -6.92
CA ALA A 791 24.57 12.98 -7.05
C ALA A 791 25.30 13.21 -5.71
N ASP A 792 24.54 13.27 -4.60
CA ASP A 792 25.03 13.50 -3.24
C ASP A 792 24.86 12.26 -2.34
N ASN A 793 24.54 11.08 -2.90
CA ASN A 793 24.28 9.86 -2.15
C ASN A 793 25.39 8.81 -2.37
N PRO A 794 26.46 8.82 -1.56
CA PRO A 794 27.62 7.95 -1.78
C PRO A 794 27.35 6.46 -1.60
N ASN A 795 26.20 6.09 -1.03
CA ASN A 795 25.74 4.70 -0.86
C ASN A 795 24.88 4.19 -2.02
N VAL A 796 24.69 4.97 -3.09
CA VAL A 796 24.02 4.55 -4.32
C VAL A 796 25.08 4.07 -5.32
N ILE A 797 24.88 2.87 -5.84
CA ILE A 797 25.72 2.26 -6.87
C ILE A 797 24.87 2.14 -8.12
N GLN A 798 25.36 2.71 -9.22
CA GLN A 798 24.69 2.71 -10.52
C GLN A 798 25.07 1.45 -11.28
N LEU A 799 24.06 0.71 -11.74
CA LEU A 799 24.21 -0.46 -12.60
C LEU A 799 23.46 -0.21 -13.91
N THR A 800 23.92 -0.83 -14.99
CA THR A 800 23.28 -0.63 -16.30
C THR A 800 21.84 -1.14 -16.30
N SER A 801 21.60 -2.40 -15.94
CA SER A 801 20.27 -2.98 -16.00
C SER A 801 20.15 -4.28 -15.23
N ALA A 802 18.97 -4.50 -14.63
CA ALA A 802 18.60 -5.82 -14.15
C ALA A 802 18.46 -6.79 -15.34
N GLU A 803 18.90 -8.03 -15.13
CA GLU A 803 19.01 -9.09 -16.14
C GLU A 803 19.76 -8.71 -17.43
N PHE A 804 20.84 -7.91 -17.34
CA PHE A 804 21.56 -7.42 -18.52
C PHE A 804 22.44 -8.47 -19.21
N THR A 805 22.10 -8.74 -20.47
CA THR A 805 22.91 -9.49 -21.46
C THR A 805 23.02 -8.67 -22.75
N GLY A 806 22.94 -7.34 -22.62
CA GLY A 806 22.94 -6.40 -23.71
C GLY A 806 24.31 -6.26 -24.40
N PRO A 807 24.39 -5.46 -25.46
CA PRO A 807 25.57 -5.36 -26.30
C PRO A 807 26.63 -4.41 -25.72
N LEU A 808 27.90 -4.63 -26.11
CA LEU A 808 29.05 -3.83 -25.70
C LEU A 808 28.87 -2.33 -26.02
N HIS A 809 28.37 -1.99 -27.21
CA HIS A 809 28.27 -0.59 -27.64
C HIS A 809 27.34 0.25 -26.75
N PHE A 810 26.32 -0.37 -26.16
CA PHE A 810 25.42 0.33 -25.25
C PHE A 810 26.05 0.57 -23.88
N VAL A 811 26.85 -0.39 -23.38
CA VAL A 811 27.61 -0.20 -22.13
C VAL A 811 28.67 0.89 -22.32
N GLN A 812 29.32 0.93 -23.49
CA GLN A 812 30.22 2.01 -23.87
C GLN A 812 29.53 3.37 -23.84
N PHE A 813 28.35 3.48 -24.49
CA PHE A 813 27.54 4.70 -24.46
C PHE A 813 27.12 5.10 -23.04
N TRP A 814 26.69 4.14 -22.22
CA TRP A 814 26.28 4.40 -20.83
C TRP A 814 27.43 4.98 -20.00
N LEU A 815 28.63 4.37 -20.07
CA LEU A 815 29.83 4.88 -19.39
C LEU A 815 30.28 6.24 -19.93
N ASP A 816 30.20 6.44 -21.25
CA ASP A 816 30.54 7.73 -21.86
C ASP A 816 29.62 8.85 -21.37
N VAL A 817 28.30 8.60 -21.25
CA VAL A 817 27.34 9.59 -20.70
C VAL A 817 27.61 9.88 -19.23
N ILE A 818 28.01 8.89 -18.44
CA ILE A 818 28.42 9.09 -17.04
C ILE A 818 29.67 9.97 -16.99
N ALA A 819 30.70 9.66 -17.77
CA ALA A 819 31.94 10.44 -17.81
C ALA A 819 31.69 11.90 -18.24
N GLU A 820 30.82 12.13 -19.22
CA GLU A 820 30.36 13.47 -19.61
C GLU A 820 29.70 14.18 -18.42
N TRP A 821 28.77 13.52 -17.74
CA TRP A 821 28.06 14.09 -16.58
C TRP A 821 29.01 14.43 -15.42
N GLU A 822 29.96 13.56 -15.09
CA GLU A 822 30.96 13.83 -14.05
C GLU A 822 31.84 15.04 -14.40
N THR A 823 32.23 15.14 -15.67
CA THR A 823 33.04 16.26 -16.17
C THR A 823 32.26 17.58 -16.09
N GLU A 824 30.99 17.58 -16.50
CA GLU A 824 30.15 18.78 -16.52
C GLU A 824 29.72 19.25 -15.13
N THR A 825 29.45 18.33 -14.22
CA THR A 825 28.89 18.64 -12.89
C THR A 825 29.93 18.71 -11.78
N GLY A 826 31.11 18.10 -11.98
CA GLY A 826 32.11 17.91 -10.94
C GLY A 826 31.72 16.90 -9.86
N LYS A 827 30.57 16.22 -10.02
CA LYS A 827 30.09 15.16 -9.13
C LYS A 827 30.64 13.80 -9.58
N LYS A 828 30.63 12.83 -8.66
CA LYS A 828 31.10 11.46 -8.91
C LYS A 828 30.02 10.45 -8.61
N ALA A 829 29.79 9.54 -9.54
CA ALA A 829 28.88 8.41 -9.35
C ALA A 829 29.69 7.16 -9.00
N LYS A 830 29.15 6.28 -8.15
CA LYS A 830 29.74 4.94 -7.97
C LYS A 830 29.16 4.01 -9.03
N VAL A 831 30.01 3.45 -9.88
CA VAL A 831 29.59 2.71 -11.07
C VAL A 831 29.99 1.23 -10.95
N ALA A 832 29.00 0.34 -11.03
CA ALA A 832 29.23 -1.10 -11.07
C ALA A 832 29.01 -1.67 -12.48
N LEU A 833 30.06 -2.30 -13.01
CA LEU A 833 30.04 -3.01 -14.28
C LEU A 833 29.47 -4.42 -14.06
N SER A 834 28.19 -4.59 -14.36
CA SER A 834 27.45 -5.85 -14.21
C SER A 834 26.97 -6.34 -15.58
N THR A 835 27.80 -7.14 -16.25
CA THR A 835 27.58 -7.54 -17.65
C THR A 835 28.05 -8.99 -17.88
N THR A 836 27.84 -9.50 -19.10
CA THR A 836 28.44 -10.77 -19.52
C THR A 836 29.97 -10.67 -19.56
N LYS A 837 30.67 -11.80 -19.44
CA LYS A 837 32.13 -11.81 -19.29
C LYS A 837 32.87 -11.13 -20.46
N ASP A 838 32.42 -11.37 -21.69
CA ASP A 838 32.99 -10.78 -22.90
C ASP A 838 32.88 -9.25 -22.91
N VAL A 839 31.72 -8.72 -22.52
CA VAL A 839 31.49 -7.27 -22.41
C VAL A 839 32.28 -6.68 -21.24
N GLN A 840 32.30 -7.35 -20.09
CA GLN A 840 33.07 -6.93 -18.92
C GLN A 840 34.55 -6.80 -19.24
N ASP A 841 35.14 -7.84 -19.84
CA ASP A 841 36.56 -7.86 -20.18
C ASP A 841 36.92 -6.81 -21.25
N ALA A 842 36.03 -6.61 -22.23
CA ALA A 842 36.23 -5.58 -23.26
C ALA A 842 36.21 -4.15 -22.68
N ILE A 843 35.32 -3.85 -21.74
CA ILE A 843 35.28 -2.55 -21.07
C ILE A 843 36.51 -2.36 -20.17
N LEU A 844 36.90 -3.38 -19.41
CA LEU A 844 38.06 -3.31 -18.52
C LEU A 844 39.39 -3.20 -19.28
N ALA A 845 39.43 -3.65 -20.54
CA ALA A 845 40.58 -3.47 -21.43
C ALA A 845 40.66 -2.08 -22.07
N ASP A 846 39.58 -1.27 -22.04
CA ASP A 846 39.55 0.12 -22.50
C ASP A 846 39.87 1.07 -21.33
N PRO A 847 41.09 1.66 -21.26
CA PRO A 847 41.49 2.45 -20.10
C PRO A 847 40.60 3.66 -19.83
N LYS A 848 40.01 4.25 -20.87
CA LYS A 848 39.15 5.44 -20.73
C LYS A 848 37.87 5.07 -19.99
N ARG A 849 37.23 3.96 -20.37
CA ARG A 849 35.96 3.51 -19.79
C ARG A 849 36.16 2.73 -18.50
N ALA A 850 37.25 1.97 -18.39
CA ALA A 850 37.64 1.31 -17.14
C ALA A 850 37.89 2.32 -16.01
N ALA A 851 38.32 3.56 -16.31
CA ALA A 851 38.47 4.63 -15.32
C ALA A 851 37.15 5.13 -14.73
N VAL A 852 36.01 4.92 -15.41
CA VAL A 852 34.66 5.26 -14.92
C VAL A 852 34.09 4.17 -14.01
N VAL A 853 34.61 2.94 -14.09
CA VAL A 853 34.13 1.79 -13.33
C VAL A 853 34.81 1.71 -11.96
N ASP A 854 34.03 1.72 -10.88
CA ASP A 854 34.55 1.56 -9.51
C ASP A 854 34.41 0.14 -8.99
N ILE A 855 33.37 -0.58 -9.46
CA ILE A 855 33.00 -1.91 -8.99
C ILE A 855 32.87 -2.85 -10.18
N ILE A 856 33.48 -4.03 -10.08
CA ILE A 856 33.31 -5.15 -11.00
C ILE A 856 32.31 -6.11 -10.36
N ASP A 857 31.13 -6.24 -10.96
CA ASP A 857 30.06 -7.06 -10.42
C ASP A 857 29.86 -8.36 -11.20
N ILE A 858 30.23 -9.48 -10.57
CA ILE A 858 30.15 -10.80 -11.17
C ILE A 858 28.78 -11.41 -10.85
N ARG A 859 27.82 -11.26 -11.78
CA ARG A 859 26.49 -11.91 -11.67
C ARG A 859 26.02 -12.68 -12.91
N TYR A 860 26.45 -12.28 -14.12
CA TYR A 860 25.99 -12.89 -15.38
C TYR A 860 26.94 -13.93 -15.96
N TRP A 861 28.02 -14.23 -15.26
CA TRP A 861 28.97 -15.28 -15.59
C TRP A 861 29.59 -15.82 -14.30
N HIS A 862 30.11 -17.05 -14.34
CA HIS A 862 30.86 -17.63 -13.21
C HIS A 862 31.76 -18.78 -13.65
N TYR A 863 32.83 -19.02 -12.90
CA TYR A 863 33.56 -20.27 -12.98
C TYR A 863 32.72 -21.42 -12.41
N LYS A 864 32.87 -22.60 -13.01
CA LYS A 864 32.26 -23.86 -12.57
C LYS A 864 33.33 -24.93 -12.48
N THR A 865 33.07 -26.01 -11.74
CA THR A 865 34.06 -27.07 -11.50
C THR A 865 34.65 -27.71 -12.76
N ASP A 866 33.93 -27.62 -13.89
CA ASP A 866 34.33 -28.16 -15.20
C ASP A 866 34.52 -27.08 -16.29
N GLY A 867 34.73 -25.81 -15.92
CA GLY A 867 35.02 -24.73 -16.87
C GLY A 867 34.43 -23.38 -16.49
N VAL A 868 33.81 -22.70 -17.44
CA VAL A 868 33.16 -21.38 -17.24
C VAL A 868 31.74 -21.38 -17.79
N PHE A 869 30.84 -20.70 -17.11
CA PHE A 869 29.55 -20.27 -17.65
C PHE A 869 29.68 -18.79 -18.00
N ALA A 870 29.79 -18.48 -19.29
CA ALA A 870 29.98 -17.12 -19.81
C ALA A 870 29.10 -16.92 -21.06
N PRO A 871 27.82 -16.55 -20.89
CA PRO A 871 26.98 -16.07 -21.97
C PRO A 871 27.65 -14.92 -22.74
N GLU A 872 27.41 -14.82 -24.05
CA GLU A 872 27.87 -13.68 -24.87
C GLU A 872 26.87 -12.52 -24.81
N GLY A 873 27.39 -11.29 -24.77
CA GLY A 873 26.58 -10.08 -24.81
C GLY A 873 25.98 -9.79 -26.19
N GLY A 874 24.86 -9.07 -26.22
CA GLY A 874 24.24 -8.60 -27.47
C GLY A 874 23.58 -9.69 -28.31
N LYS A 875 23.33 -10.88 -27.76
CA LYS A 875 22.67 -11.99 -28.48
C LYS A 875 21.15 -12.01 -28.38
N ASN A 876 20.53 -10.95 -27.85
CA ASN A 876 19.08 -10.81 -27.70
C ASN A 876 18.43 -11.98 -26.93
N MET A 877 19.12 -12.52 -25.91
CA MET A 877 18.61 -13.60 -25.06
C MET A 877 18.71 -13.23 -23.58
N ALA A 878 17.63 -13.41 -22.84
CA ALA A 878 17.61 -13.19 -21.39
C ALA A 878 18.52 -14.21 -20.66
N PRO A 879 19.03 -13.90 -19.45
CA PRO A 879 19.90 -14.80 -18.68
C PRO A 879 19.35 -16.24 -18.57
N ARG A 880 18.05 -16.36 -18.30
CA ARG A 880 17.36 -17.66 -18.21
C ARG A 880 17.27 -18.43 -19.53
N GLN A 881 17.29 -17.76 -20.68
CA GLN A 881 17.36 -18.44 -21.97
C GLN A 881 18.76 -19.01 -22.21
N HIS A 882 19.82 -18.28 -21.85
CA HIS A 882 21.18 -18.81 -21.87
C HIS A 882 21.34 -20.01 -20.92
N MET A 883 20.81 -19.94 -19.70
CA MET A 883 20.85 -21.05 -18.74
C MET A 883 20.18 -22.34 -19.24
N ARG A 884 19.22 -22.24 -20.18
CA ARG A 884 18.60 -23.41 -20.83
C ARG A 884 19.42 -23.99 -21.97
N LYS A 885 20.37 -23.23 -22.52
CA LYS A 885 21.20 -23.61 -23.67
C LYS A 885 22.62 -24.01 -23.28
N MET A 886 23.09 -23.51 -22.13
CA MET A 886 24.45 -23.72 -21.64
C MET A 886 24.39 -24.42 -20.28
N LYS A 887 25.30 -25.36 -20.02
CA LYS A 887 25.42 -26.00 -18.71
C LYS A 887 25.88 -24.96 -17.67
N VAL A 888 24.97 -24.56 -16.79
CA VAL A 888 25.21 -23.56 -15.73
C VAL A 888 26.29 -24.04 -14.76
N GLY A 889 26.29 -25.34 -14.43
CA GLY A 889 27.31 -25.95 -13.57
C GLY A 889 27.17 -25.60 -12.09
N LYS A 890 28.08 -26.13 -11.26
CA LYS A 890 28.13 -25.87 -9.82
C LYS A 890 29.26 -24.86 -9.52
N VAL A 891 28.94 -23.87 -8.70
CA VAL A 891 29.92 -22.95 -8.09
C VAL A 891 30.26 -23.47 -6.69
N THR A 892 31.55 -23.61 -6.38
CA THR A 892 32.04 -23.91 -5.03
C THR A 892 32.92 -22.78 -4.50
N PHE A 893 33.46 -22.94 -3.28
CA PHE A 893 34.38 -21.99 -2.69
C PHE A 893 35.54 -21.65 -3.64
N THR A 894 36.13 -22.66 -4.29
CA THR A 894 37.29 -22.47 -5.18
C THR A 894 36.94 -21.61 -6.40
N GLU A 895 35.80 -21.88 -7.06
CA GLU A 895 35.39 -21.11 -8.24
C GLU A 895 35.01 -19.67 -7.89
N ALA A 896 34.28 -19.45 -6.79
CA ALA A 896 33.92 -18.11 -6.35
C ALA A 896 35.15 -17.32 -5.90
N TYR A 897 36.07 -17.94 -5.15
CA TYR A 897 37.34 -17.34 -4.77
C TYR A 897 38.15 -16.94 -6.00
N LYS A 898 38.29 -17.86 -6.97
CA LYS A 898 39.02 -17.59 -8.22
C LYS A 898 38.41 -16.41 -8.98
N ALA A 899 37.08 -16.39 -9.14
CA ALA A 899 36.39 -15.33 -9.86
C ALA A 899 36.68 -13.95 -9.24
N VAL A 900 36.62 -13.83 -7.92
CA VAL A 900 36.84 -12.57 -7.22
C VAL A 900 38.33 -12.19 -7.21
N HIS A 901 39.21 -13.12 -6.83
CA HIS A 901 40.65 -12.89 -6.68
C HIS A 901 41.31 -12.48 -7.99
N GLU A 902 40.93 -13.12 -9.11
CA GLU A 902 41.47 -12.79 -10.44
C GLU A 902 41.28 -11.30 -10.78
N TYR A 903 40.08 -10.75 -10.56
CA TYR A 903 39.82 -9.34 -10.86
C TYR A 903 40.36 -8.41 -9.79
N ARG A 904 40.44 -8.83 -8.52
CA ARG A 904 41.13 -8.07 -7.47
C ARG A 904 42.62 -7.91 -7.76
N GLN A 905 43.28 -8.92 -8.34
CA GLN A 905 44.68 -8.83 -8.74
C GLN A 905 44.89 -7.94 -9.96
N LYS A 906 44.02 -8.06 -10.97
CA LYS A 906 44.11 -7.25 -12.19
C LYS A 906 43.78 -5.78 -11.93
N PHE A 907 42.84 -5.50 -11.03
CA PHE A 907 42.32 -4.16 -10.74
C PHE A 907 42.27 -3.92 -9.21
N PRO A 908 43.43 -3.76 -8.55
CA PRO A 908 43.55 -3.67 -7.10
C PRO A 908 42.81 -2.46 -6.48
N GLU A 909 42.56 -1.41 -7.25
CA GLU A 909 41.82 -0.22 -6.86
C GLU A 909 40.29 -0.39 -6.91
N LYS A 910 39.79 -1.35 -7.71
CA LYS A 910 38.35 -1.57 -7.91
C LYS A 910 37.78 -2.57 -6.91
N ALA A 911 36.56 -2.30 -6.46
CA ALA A 911 35.81 -3.28 -5.69
C ALA A 911 35.32 -4.42 -6.58
N VAL A 912 35.25 -5.64 -6.04
CA VAL A 912 34.70 -6.81 -6.76
C VAL A 912 33.58 -7.41 -5.92
N THR A 913 32.37 -7.47 -6.49
CA THR A 913 31.19 -8.11 -5.89
C THR A 913 30.86 -9.40 -6.64
N PHE A 914 30.18 -10.32 -5.96
CA PHE A 914 29.79 -11.61 -6.51
C PHE A 914 28.32 -11.92 -6.15
N TYR A 915 27.45 -11.84 -7.15
CA TYR A 915 26.01 -12.12 -7.06
C TYR A 915 25.57 -13.20 -8.05
N ALA A 916 26.50 -14.00 -8.55
CA ALA A 916 26.20 -15.13 -9.42
C ALA A 916 25.51 -16.29 -8.65
N GLN A 917 25.36 -17.44 -9.30
CA GLN A 917 24.60 -18.55 -8.74
C GLN A 917 25.10 -18.98 -7.34
N ASN A 918 24.16 -19.17 -6.40
CA ASN A 918 24.44 -19.60 -5.03
C ASN A 918 25.36 -18.65 -4.22
N TYR A 919 25.42 -17.36 -4.59
CA TYR A 919 26.31 -16.38 -3.94
C TYR A 919 26.20 -16.31 -2.40
N PRO A 920 25.04 -16.47 -1.73
CA PRO A 920 24.98 -16.31 -0.27
C PRO A 920 25.83 -17.37 0.45
N ALA A 921 25.89 -18.59 -0.10
CA ALA A 921 26.73 -19.65 0.44
C ALA A 921 28.22 -19.43 0.18
N MET A 922 28.57 -18.56 -0.78
CA MET A 922 29.96 -18.28 -1.18
C MET A 922 30.56 -17.10 -0.41
N GLY A 923 29.88 -16.54 0.60
CA GLY A 923 30.32 -15.33 1.29
C GLY A 923 31.74 -15.38 1.86
N TRP A 924 32.16 -16.50 2.46
CA TRP A 924 33.53 -16.67 2.93
C TRP A 924 34.56 -16.77 1.79
N ALA A 925 34.19 -17.34 0.65
CA ALA A 925 35.06 -17.38 -0.54
C ALA A 925 35.31 -15.97 -1.08
N VAL A 926 34.24 -15.18 -1.21
CA VAL A 926 34.30 -13.77 -1.62
C VAL A 926 35.13 -12.95 -0.62
N PHE A 927 34.89 -13.12 0.68
CA PHE A 927 35.63 -12.44 1.73
C PHE A 927 37.13 -12.72 1.65
N MET A 928 37.52 -14.01 1.57
CA MET A 928 38.92 -14.44 1.56
C MET A 928 39.64 -14.14 0.24
N ALA A 929 38.90 -13.96 -0.86
CA ALA A 929 39.42 -13.48 -2.14
C ALA A 929 39.59 -11.95 -2.20
N GLY A 930 39.28 -11.25 -1.10
CA GLY A 930 39.38 -9.80 -1.02
C GLY A 930 38.23 -9.03 -1.67
N GLY A 931 37.08 -9.69 -1.86
CA GLY A 931 35.86 -9.09 -2.42
C GLY A 931 35.11 -8.17 -1.45
N SER A 932 34.11 -7.48 -2.01
CA SER A 932 33.21 -6.56 -1.32
C SER A 932 31.84 -7.17 -1.09
N CYS A 933 31.12 -6.63 -0.10
CA CYS A 933 29.76 -7.05 0.28
C CYS A 933 29.60 -8.57 0.49
N PRO A 934 30.55 -9.29 1.12
CA PRO A 934 30.41 -10.72 1.30
C PRO A 934 29.25 -11.04 2.27
N VAL A 935 28.49 -12.10 1.97
CA VAL A 935 27.42 -12.59 2.84
C VAL A 935 28.02 -13.46 3.94
N ILE A 936 28.48 -12.84 5.02
CA ILE A 936 29.01 -13.55 6.19
C ILE A 936 28.21 -13.22 7.47
N PRO A 937 28.08 -14.17 8.41
CA PRO A 937 27.34 -13.94 9.66
C PRO A 937 28.14 -13.15 10.71
N CYS A 938 29.41 -12.84 10.47
CA CYS A 938 30.25 -12.09 11.41
C CYS A 938 30.09 -10.58 11.19
N THR A 939 29.66 -9.87 12.23
CA THR A 939 29.41 -8.42 12.23
C THR A 939 30.31 -7.64 13.19
N ASP A 940 31.37 -8.27 13.71
CA ASP A 940 32.30 -7.63 14.64
C ASP A 940 33.07 -6.50 13.96
N LYS A 941 32.97 -5.27 14.49
CA LYS A 941 33.55 -4.08 13.86
C LYS A 941 35.07 -4.13 13.79
N ALA A 942 35.74 -4.67 14.81
CA ALA A 942 37.20 -4.77 14.81
C ALA A 942 37.68 -5.79 13.77
N PHE A 943 37.02 -6.95 13.68
CA PHE A 943 37.28 -7.95 12.64
C PHE A 943 37.11 -7.37 11.23
N LEU A 944 36.00 -6.67 10.97
CA LEU A 944 35.70 -6.10 9.66
C LEU A 944 36.62 -4.93 9.30
N LYS A 945 37.10 -4.16 10.28
CA LYS A 945 38.09 -3.10 10.10
C LYS A 945 39.48 -3.67 9.78
N ASP A 946 39.89 -4.72 10.48
CA ASP A 946 41.12 -5.45 10.18
C ASP A 946 41.05 -6.04 8.76
N ALA A 947 39.95 -6.73 8.43
CA ALA A 947 39.73 -7.34 7.13
C ALA A 947 39.77 -6.34 5.97
N ALA A 948 39.23 -5.13 6.18
CA ALA A 948 39.27 -4.04 5.22
C ALA A 948 40.69 -3.54 4.90
N ALA A 949 41.63 -3.70 5.84
CA ALA A 949 43.01 -3.28 5.70
C ALA A 949 43.97 -4.40 5.24
N MET A 950 43.53 -5.67 5.26
CA MET A 950 44.36 -6.83 4.90
C MET A 950 44.30 -7.16 3.40
N GLU A 951 45.43 -7.65 2.91
CA GLU A 951 45.61 -8.12 1.54
C GLU A 951 45.57 -9.66 1.49
N VAL A 952 45.20 -10.20 0.34
CA VAL A 952 45.20 -11.65 0.11
C VAL A 952 46.64 -12.12 -0.06
N GLU A 953 47.05 -13.13 0.72
CA GLU A 953 48.32 -13.82 0.51
C GLU A 953 48.04 -15.13 -0.25
N GLU A 954 48.65 -15.30 -1.41
CA GLU A 954 48.47 -16.51 -2.21
C GLU A 954 49.05 -17.73 -1.50
N THR A 955 48.33 -18.84 -1.59
CA THR A 955 48.71 -20.13 -1.01
C THR A 955 48.71 -21.19 -2.09
N ASP A 956 49.75 -22.02 -2.15
CA ASP A 956 49.84 -23.16 -3.08
C ASP A 956 48.97 -24.36 -2.64
N THR A 957 47.87 -24.10 -1.94
CA THR A 957 46.99 -25.13 -1.39
C THR A 957 45.54 -24.67 -1.29
N ASP A 958 44.63 -25.63 -1.39
CA ASP A 958 43.20 -25.45 -1.12
C ASP A 958 42.80 -25.86 0.29
N ASN A 959 43.77 -26.19 1.15
CA ASN A 959 43.51 -26.50 2.56
C ASN A 959 43.27 -25.25 3.41
N TYR A 960 43.85 -24.11 3.01
CA TYR A 960 43.57 -22.83 3.65
C TYR A 960 43.79 -21.66 2.69
N LYS A 961 43.08 -20.56 2.96
CA LYS A 961 43.31 -19.24 2.34
C LYS A 961 43.63 -18.23 3.43
N LYS A 962 44.43 -17.22 3.12
CA LYS A 962 44.94 -16.27 4.11
C LYS A 962 44.87 -14.84 3.61
N MET A 963 44.49 -13.94 4.51
CA MET A 963 44.65 -12.50 4.39
C MET A 963 45.60 -12.02 5.48
N VAL A 964 46.51 -11.09 5.15
CA VAL A 964 47.54 -10.61 6.08
C VAL A 964 47.73 -9.10 5.91
N LYS A 965 48.00 -8.45 7.05
CA LYS A 965 48.78 -7.22 7.09
C LYS A 965 49.65 -7.30 8.34
N SER A 966 50.97 -7.40 8.17
CA SER A 966 51.88 -7.90 9.21
C SER A 966 51.87 -7.07 10.51
N ASP A 967 51.51 -5.80 10.44
CA ASP A 967 51.39 -4.86 11.56
C ASP A 967 49.99 -4.82 12.22
N ILE A 968 48.97 -5.42 11.60
CA ILE A 968 47.59 -5.54 12.13
C ILE A 968 47.30 -6.97 12.58
N GLY A 969 47.63 -7.97 11.75
CA GLY A 969 47.29 -9.36 12.00
C GLY A 969 47.10 -10.22 10.74
N SER A 970 46.42 -11.34 10.92
CA SER A 970 46.06 -12.25 9.82
C SER A 970 44.69 -12.90 10.04
N ILE A 971 43.95 -13.09 8.94
CA ILE A 971 42.70 -13.85 8.92
C ILE A 971 42.91 -15.07 8.02
N ILE A 972 42.59 -16.25 8.54
CA ILE A 972 42.83 -17.53 7.86
C ILE A 972 41.52 -18.30 7.81
N TYR A 973 41.08 -18.69 6.61
CA TYR A 973 40.06 -19.70 6.44
C TYR A 973 40.75 -21.04 6.24
N SER A 974 40.51 -22.01 7.13
CA SER A 974 41.20 -23.31 7.10
C SER A 974 40.25 -24.48 7.16
N LYS A 975 40.56 -25.53 6.39
CA LYS A 975 40.05 -26.90 6.60
C LYS A 975 40.63 -27.49 7.89
N SER A 976 39.89 -28.40 8.51
CA SER A 976 40.31 -29.04 9.78
C SER A 976 41.62 -29.83 9.64
N GLY A 977 42.39 -29.91 10.72
CA GLY A 977 43.60 -30.76 10.77
C GLY A 977 44.80 -30.23 9.97
N THR A 978 44.78 -28.94 9.59
CA THR A 978 45.86 -28.30 8.82
C THR A 978 46.83 -27.54 9.74
N GLU A 979 48.14 -27.63 9.47
CA GLU A 979 49.15 -26.79 10.12
C GLU A 979 49.56 -25.65 9.19
N ILE A 980 49.46 -24.40 9.66
CA ILE A 980 49.54 -23.21 8.80
C ILE A 980 50.63 -22.25 9.30
N PRO A 981 51.61 -21.89 8.45
CA PRO A 981 52.59 -20.86 8.79
C PRO A 981 51.98 -19.45 8.74
N VAL A 982 52.18 -18.70 9.82
CA VAL A 982 51.68 -17.35 10.02
C VAL A 982 52.85 -16.43 10.34
N GLN A 983 53.23 -15.58 9.39
CA GLN A 983 54.29 -14.58 9.56
C GLN A 983 53.66 -13.23 9.92
N LEU A 984 53.96 -12.72 11.12
CA LEU A 984 53.46 -11.43 11.62
C LEU A 984 54.59 -10.63 12.27
N SER A 985 54.41 -9.32 12.40
CA SER A 985 55.37 -8.46 13.10
C SER A 985 55.48 -8.84 14.57
N SER A 986 56.66 -8.67 15.17
CA SER A 986 56.89 -8.99 16.58
C SER A 986 55.91 -8.23 17.47
N GLY A 987 55.20 -8.93 18.36
CA GLY A 987 54.16 -8.32 19.18
C GLY A 987 53.28 -9.33 19.93
N LYS A 988 52.26 -8.79 20.60
CA LYS A 988 51.20 -9.59 21.23
C LYS A 988 49.96 -9.57 20.36
N TYR A 989 49.32 -10.72 20.24
CA TYR A 989 48.11 -10.92 19.44
C TYR A 989 47.04 -11.65 20.25
N ILE A 990 45.77 -11.33 20.01
CA ILE A 990 44.65 -12.22 20.36
C ILE A 990 44.44 -13.16 19.18
N LEU A 991 44.34 -14.46 19.45
CA LEU A 991 43.89 -15.45 18.49
C LEU A 991 42.42 -15.80 18.76
N LYS A 992 41.54 -15.58 17.79
CA LYS A 992 40.12 -15.93 17.85
C LYS A 992 39.76 -16.94 16.77
N TYR A 993 38.85 -17.85 17.09
CA TYR A 993 38.14 -18.69 16.13
C TYR A 993 36.76 -18.11 15.87
N ILE A 994 36.33 -18.05 14.61
CA ILE A 994 35.00 -17.62 14.20
C ILE A 994 34.31 -18.78 13.49
N HIS A 995 33.14 -19.17 14.01
CA HIS A 995 32.36 -20.25 13.42
C HIS A 995 31.75 -19.81 12.07
N PRO A 996 32.00 -20.52 10.96
CA PRO A 996 31.66 -20.04 9.62
C PRO A 996 30.15 -19.86 9.40
N GLY A 997 29.30 -20.73 10.00
CA GLY A 997 27.85 -20.67 9.83
C GLY A 997 27.12 -19.70 10.78
N SER A 998 27.73 -19.30 11.90
CA SER A 998 27.03 -18.50 12.93
C SER A 998 27.73 -17.18 13.26
N GLY A 999 28.96 -16.98 12.82
CA GLY A 999 29.75 -15.78 13.14
C GLY A 999 30.20 -15.73 14.60
N LYS A 1000 29.86 -16.73 15.42
CA LYS A 1000 30.22 -16.76 16.85
C LYS A 1000 31.74 -16.82 17.02
N MET A 1001 32.29 -15.87 17.75
CA MET A 1001 33.71 -15.79 18.05
C MET A 1001 34.05 -16.49 19.37
N ILE A 1002 35.16 -17.22 19.39
CA ILE A 1002 35.73 -17.89 20.55
C ILE A 1002 37.19 -17.46 20.65
N VAL A 1003 37.60 -16.87 21.76
CA VAL A 1003 39.01 -16.56 22.00
C VAL A 1003 39.77 -17.85 22.28
N ILE A 1004 40.78 -18.14 21.47
CA ILE A 1004 41.70 -19.27 21.65
C ILE A 1004 42.84 -18.84 22.59
N ASP A 1005 43.44 -17.68 22.32
CA ASP A 1005 44.51 -17.10 23.12
C ASP A 1005 44.29 -15.60 23.26
N LYS A 1006 44.39 -15.08 24.50
CA LYS A 1006 44.17 -13.66 24.82
C LYS A 1006 45.43 -12.81 24.67
N SER A 1007 46.63 -13.40 24.57
CA SER A 1007 47.90 -12.67 24.52
C SER A 1007 49.03 -13.57 23.98
N LEU A 1008 48.88 -14.06 22.76
CA LEU A 1008 49.86 -14.84 22.04
C LEU A 1008 51.06 -13.96 21.64
N LYS A 1009 52.27 -14.30 22.11
CA LYS A 1009 53.51 -13.63 21.70
C LYS A 1009 54.01 -14.24 20.39
N ILE A 1010 54.18 -13.44 19.35
CA ILE A 1010 54.73 -13.86 18.06
C ILE A 1010 56.00 -13.05 17.81
N ASN A 1011 57.11 -13.74 17.50
CA ASN A 1011 58.42 -13.18 17.15
C ASN A 1011 58.98 -13.97 15.94
N GLY A 1012 58.37 -13.81 14.76
CA GLY A 1012 58.70 -14.56 13.54
C GLY A 1012 57.55 -15.45 13.04
N VAL A 1013 57.86 -16.61 12.47
CA VAL A 1013 56.85 -17.56 11.95
C VAL A 1013 56.17 -18.29 13.11
N TYR A 1014 54.86 -18.09 13.27
CA TYR A 1014 54.01 -18.90 14.15
C TYR A 1014 53.34 -20.03 13.36
N LYS A 1015 53.27 -21.25 13.90
CA LYS A 1015 52.55 -22.36 13.27
C LYS A 1015 51.18 -22.54 13.93
N LEU A 1016 50.12 -22.10 13.24
CA LEU A 1016 48.75 -22.34 13.67
C LEU A 1016 48.40 -23.82 13.48
N LYS A 1017 48.05 -24.50 14.58
CA LYS A 1017 47.51 -25.86 14.54
C LYS A 1017 45.99 -25.82 14.58
N VAL A 1018 45.36 -26.14 13.45
CA VAL A 1018 43.90 -26.18 13.34
C VAL A 1018 43.40 -27.53 13.87
N PRO A 1019 42.60 -27.57 14.96
CA PRO A 1019 42.15 -28.85 15.51
C PRO A 1019 41.27 -29.64 14.53
N ASP A 1020 41.18 -30.95 14.76
CA ASP A 1020 40.27 -31.80 13.99
C ASP A 1020 38.82 -31.35 14.15
N LYS A 1021 38.06 -31.44 13.04
CA LYS A 1021 36.65 -31.03 12.97
C LYS A 1021 36.39 -29.54 13.31
N LYS A 1022 37.42 -28.69 13.25
CA LYS A 1022 37.35 -27.23 13.45
C LYS A 1022 37.65 -26.46 12.17
N GLU A 1023 37.00 -26.83 11.06
CA GLU A 1023 37.00 -25.96 9.87
C GLU A 1023 36.38 -24.61 10.23
N GLY A 1024 37.04 -23.52 9.86
CA GLY A 1024 36.54 -22.18 10.13
C GLY A 1024 37.59 -21.09 9.98
N ILE A 1025 37.32 -19.96 10.63
CA ILE A 1025 38.10 -18.74 10.47
C ILE A 1025 38.92 -18.50 11.72
N TYR A 1026 40.21 -18.23 11.53
CA TYR A 1026 41.16 -17.93 12.59
C TYR A 1026 41.67 -16.51 12.38
N TRP A 1027 41.45 -15.64 13.37
CA TRP A 1027 41.81 -14.24 13.33
C TRP A 1027 42.85 -13.93 14.40
N PHE A 1028 44.03 -13.53 13.94
CA PHE A 1028 45.08 -12.91 14.73
C PHE A 1028 44.85 -11.40 14.71
N HIS A 1029 44.63 -10.82 15.88
CA HIS A 1029 44.43 -9.38 16.07
C HIS A 1029 45.54 -8.83 16.96
N LYS A 1030 46.32 -7.87 16.50
CA LYS A 1030 47.39 -7.27 17.30
C LYS A 1030 46.81 -6.47 18.46
N LEU A 1031 47.40 -6.62 19.64
CA LEU A 1031 47.04 -5.93 20.89
C LEU A 1031 47.70 -4.57 21.04
#